data_AF-C7QEE1-F1
#
_entry.id   AF-C7QEE1-F1
#
_cell.length_a   1.000
_cell.length_b   1.000
_cell.length_c   1.000
_cell.angle_alpha   90.00
_cell.angle_beta   90.00
_cell.angle_gamma   90.00
#
_symmetry.space_group_name_H-M   'P 1'
#
loop_
_entity.id
_entity.type
_entity.pdbx_description
1 polymer ?
#
loop_
_entity_poly.entity_id
_entity_poly.type
_entity_poly.pdbx_seq_one_letter_code
_entity_poly.pdbx_strand_id
1 'polypeptide(L)'
;MPDSTPPPPPRRPRPQPPYDLSPRGQGPRHQDDLHYWTPRPQQPERPAPPRRPAPEPPRRRRRRATIVARALACTTSAAIVLASAAIWAEYHNLTSGLLTSNAINEIRSGEKGYVAPHLDGSVNLLLIGLDSRKDMNGNDLPTDFVEQELHAGSSEIGGYNANVLIFLHIPADGGRVTAFSIARDDYVEEPGGSSAVGDIPDLGMHKIKEAYGRAKAIAVDRLKASGMTDQAQIEKVSREVGRESTIRAVQLLTGEHVDHLAEINLLGFYDVAQAVGPIEVCLNHPVNDPIEDGAGTGLKLPAGHSMLDAATALQFVRQRFHLLRGDFDRNRRQQAFLAAVMHKLKSEGVIGDLGKMQALFDVVKKDVVIDDSWDVLDFADRAQNLTGGNADFRELPITGQPVLPADGSVNTVNPLQIRQIVMTGFGDAKEFATEMAQATENGGDPASSLGPRSLTDPGAGLAQGGSVLPGQNASVQAGAAQGDGAPGALPPLPAARGGESGAGLGMRPAAIAPSDTHTVVDLYNATARNGLATTVGDWLAASGWPVDKTAGAAAQSRTTILYGKGAAKAAGQLAAALGVQALPAPSARTAAGHVLIRLGADYTPPGGPQPLAPTDATGPGPADPADPANPANPANPATADPSGSPDPADSPGIAMDSGITCVN
;
A
#
# COMPACT_ATOMS: atom_id res chain seq x y z
N MET A 1 33.51 22.68 -29.26
CA MET A 1 33.55 24.13 -29.06
C MET A 1 32.71 24.44 -27.85
N PRO A 2 33.27 24.92 -26.72
CA PRO A 2 32.46 25.33 -25.58
C PRO A 2 32.17 26.83 -25.66
N ASP A 3 30.90 27.17 -25.50
CA ASP A 3 30.39 28.53 -25.46
C ASP A 3 30.65 29.13 -24.06
N SER A 4 31.37 30.25 -24.04
CA SER A 4 31.91 30.88 -22.84
C SER A 4 31.13 32.16 -22.53
N THR A 5 30.25 32.12 -21.54
CA THR A 5 29.64 33.32 -20.94
C THR A 5 30.48 33.82 -19.74
N PRO A 6 30.75 35.13 -19.62
CA PRO A 6 31.57 35.67 -18.54
C PRO A 6 30.77 35.87 -17.23
N PRO A 7 31.43 35.82 -16.05
CA PRO A 7 30.77 36.01 -14.76
C PRO A 7 30.45 37.50 -14.47
N PRO A 8 29.44 37.78 -13.62
CA PRO A 8 29.07 39.15 -13.26
C PRO A 8 30.05 39.81 -12.28
N PRO A 9 30.12 41.17 -12.23
CA PRO A 9 31.07 41.90 -11.40
C PRO A 9 30.72 41.86 -9.90
N PRO A 10 31.71 42.05 -9.00
CA PRO A 10 31.50 41.97 -7.55
C PRO A 10 30.67 43.14 -7.00
N ARG A 11 29.76 42.81 -6.07
CA ARG A 11 28.91 43.76 -5.33
C ARG A 11 29.74 44.58 -4.34
N ARG A 12 29.55 45.90 -4.32
CA ARG A 12 30.13 46.82 -3.33
C ARG A 12 29.53 46.60 -1.93
N PRO A 13 30.30 46.76 -0.83
CA PRO A 13 29.77 46.67 0.53
C PRO A 13 28.88 47.88 0.88
N ARG A 14 27.77 47.63 1.60
CA ARG A 14 26.93 48.66 2.23
C ARG A 14 27.61 49.21 3.50
N PRO A 15 27.46 50.52 3.83
CA PRO A 15 27.94 51.08 5.10
C PRO A 15 27.03 50.69 6.28
N GLN A 16 27.63 50.31 7.40
CA GLN A 16 26.95 50.09 8.68
C GLN A 16 26.71 51.42 9.45
N PRO A 17 25.66 51.52 10.28
CA PRO A 17 25.43 52.68 11.15
C PRO A 17 26.30 52.61 12.43
N PRO A 18 26.67 53.75 13.04
CA PRO A 18 27.46 53.75 14.27
C PRO A 18 26.58 53.46 15.49
N TYR A 19 27.04 52.51 16.31
CA TYR A 19 26.52 52.21 17.63
C TYR A 19 27.06 53.22 18.65
N ASP A 20 26.15 53.76 19.45
CA ASP A 20 26.40 54.63 20.60
C ASP A 20 26.70 53.77 21.84
N LEU A 21 27.90 53.92 22.40
CA LEU A 21 28.29 53.31 23.67
C LEU A 21 28.96 54.38 24.52
N SER A 22 28.18 54.99 25.40
CA SER A 22 28.68 55.58 26.64
C SER A 22 28.98 54.47 27.65
N PRO A 23 30.09 54.55 28.40
CA PRO A 23 29.91 54.50 29.85
C PRO A 23 30.77 55.48 30.65
N ARG A 24 30.09 56.01 31.67
CA ARG A 24 30.54 56.53 32.96
C ARG A 24 32.01 56.24 33.35
N GLY A 25 32.75 57.32 33.62
CA GLY A 25 33.93 57.31 34.49
C GLY A 25 33.80 58.38 35.56
N GLN A 26 33.70 57.94 36.82
CA GLN A 26 33.73 58.77 38.04
C GLN A 26 35.17 59.20 38.35
N GLY A 27 35.36 60.38 38.93
CA GLY A 27 36.65 60.82 39.48
C GLY A 27 36.58 62.24 40.02
N PRO A 28 36.80 62.50 41.33
CA PRO A 28 36.27 63.70 41.99
C PRO A 28 37.35 64.71 42.44
N ARG A 29 36.82 65.83 42.97
CA ARG A 29 37.26 66.61 44.15
C ARG A 29 37.92 67.99 43.96
N HIS A 30 37.38 68.88 44.80
CA HIS A 30 37.93 70.12 45.37
C HIS A 30 38.05 71.31 44.42
N GLN A 31 37.82 72.56 44.83
CA GLN A 31 37.10 73.22 45.93
C GLN A 31 37.18 74.71 45.56
N ASP A 32 36.14 75.45 45.89
CA ASP A 32 35.99 76.91 45.95
C ASP A 32 37.20 77.79 45.61
N ASP A 33 36.98 78.81 44.77
CA ASP A 33 37.16 80.19 45.24
C ASP A 33 36.52 81.23 44.31
N LEU A 34 35.70 82.07 44.94
CA LEU A 34 35.10 83.31 44.45
C LEU A 34 36.20 84.33 44.10
N HIS A 35 36.06 85.11 43.02
CA HIS A 35 36.41 86.55 43.07
C HIS A 35 35.80 87.37 41.90
N TYR A 36 34.89 88.26 42.31
CA TYR A 36 34.62 89.64 41.90
C TYR A 36 34.81 90.15 40.45
N TRP A 37 33.70 90.76 40.03
CA TRP A 37 33.40 91.65 38.91
C TRP A 37 34.23 92.95 38.89
N THR A 38 34.68 93.38 37.69
CA THR A 38 34.66 94.80 37.29
C THR A 38 34.48 94.95 35.76
N PRO A 39 33.78 96.00 35.27
CA PRO A 39 33.36 96.15 33.88
C PRO A 39 34.35 97.01 33.05
N ARG A 40 34.48 96.72 31.74
CA ARG A 40 35.25 97.55 30.79
C ARG A 40 34.31 98.39 29.89
N PRO A 41 34.67 99.64 29.53
CA PRO A 41 33.76 100.60 28.91
C PRO A 41 33.52 100.33 27.41
N GLN A 42 32.30 100.67 26.97
CA GLN A 42 31.78 100.54 25.62
C GLN A 42 32.46 101.52 24.64
N GLN A 43 32.86 101.02 23.47
CA GLN A 43 33.02 101.84 22.26
C GLN A 43 31.74 101.74 21.42
N PRO A 44 31.26 102.86 20.83
CA PRO A 44 30.05 102.87 20.00
C PRO A 44 30.38 102.40 18.58
N GLU A 45 30.03 101.15 18.27
CA GLU A 45 29.98 100.68 16.88
C GLU A 45 28.66 101.06 16.21
N ARG A 46 28.81 101.44 14.93
CA ARG A 46 27.79 101.99 14.03
C ARG A 46 26.55 101.09 13.90
N PRO A 47 25.36 101.65 13.64
CA PRO A 47 24.17 100.84 13.39
C PRO A 47 24.34 100.03 12.08
N ALA A 48 24.48 98.72 12.23
CA ALA A 48 24.41 97.77 11.13
C ALA A 48 22.96 97.73 10.58
N PRO A 49 22.78 97.55 9.25
CA PRO A 49 21.44 97.43 8.67
C PRO A 49 20.74 96.17 9.22
N PRO A 50 19.41 96.17 9.35
CA PRO A 50 18.69 95.01 9.83
C PRO A 50 18.93 93.82 8.90
N ARG A 51 19.62 92.79 9.41
CA ARG A 51 19.72 91.49 8.74
C ARG A 51 18.31 90.90 8.69
N ARG A 52 17.80 90.69 7.47
CA ARG A 52 16.57 89.91 7.24
C ARG A 52 16.76 88.50 7.83
N PRO A 53 15.78 87.96 8.57
CA PRO A 53 15.86 86.58 9.04
C PRO A 53 15.94 85.64 7.82
N ALA A 54 16.89 84.71 7.84
CA ALA A 54 16.95 83.63 6.84
C ALA A 54 15.65 82.80 6.92
N PRO A 55 15.06 82.39 5.80
CA PRO A 55 13.84 81.60 5.81
C PRO A 55 14.11 80.24 6.48
N GLU A 56 13.43 79.96 7.59
CA GLU A 56 13.41 78.62 8.19
C GLU A 56 12.89 77.61 7.16
N PRO A 57 13.56 76.46 6.95
CA PRO A 57 13.04 75.42 6.07
C PRO A 57 11.71 74.89 6.63
N PRO A 58 10.70 74.62 5.78
CA PRO A 58 9.34 74.35 6.24
C PRO A 58 9.25 72.97 6.94
N ARG A 59 9.44 72.95 8.26
CA ARG A 59 9.29 71.77 9.15
C ARG A 59 7.93 71.06 9.00
N ARG A 60 6.88 71.77 8.58
CA ARG A 60 5.51 71.24 8.43
C ARG A 60 5.36 70.24 7.27
N ARG A 61 6.13 70.40 6.18
CA ARG A 61 6.00 69.55 4.98
C ARG A 61 6.61 68.17 5.19
N ARG A 62 7.73 68.09 5.93
CA ARG A 62 8.37 66.81 6.32
C ARG A 62 7.50 65.95 7.25
N ARG A 63 6.77 66.56 8.21
CA ARG A 63 5.85 65.84 9.11
C ARG A 63 4.66 65.20 8.37
N ARG A 64 4.05 65.92 7.42
CA ARG A 64 2.95 65.38 6.59
C ARG A 64 3.43 64.23 5.70
N ALA A 65 4.60 64.38 5.08
CA ALA A 65 5.21 63.31 4.28
C ALA A 65 5.50 62.03 5.10
N THR A 66 5.97 62.18 6.34
CA THR A 66 6.22 61.03 7.23
C THR A 66 4.93 60.37 7.71
N ILE A 67 3.87 61.13 7.97
CA ILE A 67 2.56 60.56 8.32
C ILE A 67 1.97 59.79 7.14
N VAL A 68 2.03 60.36 5.92
CA VAL A 68 1.56 59.67 4.71
C VAL A 68 2.38 58.41 4.45
N ALA A 69 3.70 58.46 4.57
CA ALA A 69 4.56 57.30 4.40
C ALA A 69 4.27 56.19 5.43
N ARG A 70 4.02 56.56 6.70
CA ARG A 70 3.62 55.60 7.74
C ARG A 70 2.25 55.01 7.48
N ALA A 71 1.27 55.83 7.08
CA ALA A 71 -0.06 55.35 6.73
C ALA A 71 0.01 54.36 5.56
N LEU A 72 0.77 54.69 4.50
CA LEU A 72 1.00 53.80 3.37
C LEU A 72 1.65 52.49 3.83
N ALA A 73 2.72 52.56 4.61
CA ALA A 73 3.40 51.37 5.14
C ALA A 73 2.45 50.50 5.97
N CYS A 74 1.66 51.09 6.88
CA CYS A 74 0.68 50.36 7.67
C CYS A 74 -0.41 49.73 6.79
N THR A 75 -0.92 50.44 5.78
CA THR A 75 -1.93 49.88 4.87
C THR A 75 -1.36 48.75 4.01
N THR A 76 -0.14 48.88 3.51
CA THR A 76 0.53 47.83 2.73
C THR A 76 0.83 46.62 3.62
N SER A 77 1.33 46.82 4.84
CA SER A 77 1.54 45.72 5.79
C SER A 77 0.22 45.03 6.17
N ALA A 78 -0.86 45.78 6.42
CA ALA A 78 -2.17 45.20 6.69
C ALA A 78 -2.71 44.42 5.48
N ALA A 79 -2.54 44.95 4.27
CA ALA A 79 -2.92 44.24 3.04
C ALA A 79 -2.12 42.94 2.86
N ILE A 80 -0.80 42.95 3.13
CA ILE A 80 0.03 41.73 3.08
C ILE A 80 -0.42 40.72 4.12
N VAL A 81 -0.70 41.13 5.36
CA VAL A 81 -1.18 40.23 6.42
C VAL A 81 -2.54 39.64 6.06
N LEU A 82 -3.48 40.46 5.56
CA LEU A 82 -4.80 39.99 5.14
C LEU A 82 -4.71 39.03 3.95
N ALA A 83 -3.87 39.34 2.96
CA ALA A 83 -3.62 38.45 1.82
C ALA A 83 -2.98 37.12 2.28
N SER A 84 -1.99 37.18 3.18
CA SER A 84 -1.32 35.99 3.72
C SER A 84 -2.29 35.15 4.56
N ALA A 85 -3.15 35.79 5.36
CA ALA A 85 -4.17 35.11 6.15
C ALA A 85 -5.24 34.46 5.26
N ALA A 86 -5.64 35.12 4.16
CA ALA A 86 -6.55 34.55 3.18
C ALA A 86 -5.94 33.34 2.46
N ILE A 87 -4.67 33.44 2.04
CA ILE A 87 -3.93 32.31 1.44
C ILE A 87 -3.81 31.15 2.43
N TRP A 88 -3.45 31.44 3.69
CA TRP A 88 -3.35 30.42 4.74
C TRP A 88 -4.69 29.75 5.05
N ALA A 89 -5.79 30.52 5.10
CA ALA A 89 -7.12 29.97 5.30
C ALA A 89 -7.54 29.08 4.13
N GLU A 90 -7.26 29.48 2.89
CA GLU A 90 -7.55 28.67 1.70
C GLU A 90 -6.73 27.38 1.67
N TYR A 91 -5.43 27.48 2.00
CA TYR A 91 -4.53 26.33 2.15
C TYR A 91 -5.07 25.34 3.19
N HIS A 92 -5.48 25.85 4.37
CA HIS A 92 -5.99 25.00 5.44
C HIS A 92 -7.34 24.39 5.07
N ASN A 93 -8.23 25.11 4.40
CA ASN A 93 -9.49 24.56 3.90
C ASN A 93 -9.25 23.44 2.87
N LEU A 94 -8.22 23.60 2.03
CA LEU A 94 -7.80 22.62 1.03
C LEU A 94 -7.23 21.33 1.62
N THR A 95 -6.53 21.39 2.75
CA THR A 95 -5.95 20.18 3.39
C THR A 95 -6.80 19.64 4.54
N SER A 96 -7.69 20.46 5.10
CA SER A 96 -8.63 20.02 6.14
C SER A 96 -9.64 19.02 5.58
N GLY A 97 -9.94 17.98 6.35
CA GLY A 97 -10.92 16.96 5.98
C GLY A 97 -10.39 15.80 5.15
N LEU A 98 -9.09 15.75 4.84
CA LEU A 98 -8.45 14.56 4.29
C LEU A 98 -8.56 13.40 5.29
N LEU A 99 -8.88 12.21 4.79
CA LEU A 99 -8.80 10.99 5.57
C LEU A 99 -7.33 10.64 5.73
N THR A 100 -6.87 10.53 6.98
CA THR A 100 -5.46 10.26 7.29
C THR A 100 -5.28 8.91 7.98
N SER A 101 -4.10 8.33 7.79
CA SER A 101 -3.62 7.10 8.43
C SER A 101 -2.32 7.36 9.17
N ASN A 102 -2.16 6.73 10.34
CA ASN A 102 -0.93 6.77 11.14
C ASN A 102 -0.11 5.47 11.03
N ALA A 103 -0.49 4.56 10.12
CA ALA A 103 0.06 3.22 10.02
C ALA A 103 1.58 3.17 9.80
N ILE A 104 2.16 4.12 9.04
CA ILE A 104 3.61 4.20 8.82
C ILE A 104 4.33 4.49 10.15
N ASN A 105 3.80 5.42 10.95
CA ASN A 105 4.39 5.85 12.22
C ASN A 105 4.32 4.79 13.32
N GLU A 106 3.43 3.80 13.20
CA GLU A 106 3.32 2.69 14.15
C GLU A 106 4.40 1.61 13.93
N ILE A 107 5.08 1.58 12.78
CA ILE A 107 6.12 0.59 12.50
C ILE A 107 7.43 1.01 13.18
N ARG A 108 7.87 0.24 14.18
CA ARG A 108 9.01 0.63 15.03
C ARG A 108 10.30 -0.11 14.69
N SER A 109 11.43 0.55 14.96
CA SER A 109 12.74 -0.09 14.87
C SER A 109 12.82 -1.34 15.73
N GLY A 110 13.33 -2.42 15.14
CA GLY A 110 13.45 -3.74 15.77
C GLY A 110 12.26 -4.66 15.51
N GLU A 111 11.19 -4.17 14.89
CA GLU A 111 10.07 -5.00 14.47
C GLU A 111 10.27 -5.53 13.04
N LYS A 112 9.64 -6.67 12.75
CA LYS A 112 9.70 -7.27 11.44
C LYS A 112 9.00 -6.39 10.40
N GLY A 113 9.65 -6.23 9.25
CA GLY A 113 9.21 -5.33 8.18
C GLY A 113 9.58 -3.85 8.35
N TYR A 114 10.33 -3.44 9.39
CA TYR A 114 10.76 -2.04 9.57
C TYR A 114 11.94 -1.63 8.65
N VAL A 115 11.74 -0.90 7.57
CA VAL A 115 12.91 -0.32 6.86
C VAL A 115 13.17 1.09 7.37
N ALA A 116 14.43 1.49 7.55
CA ALA A 116 14.78 2.85 7.94
C ALA A 116 14.57 3.82 6.77
N PRO A 117 14.03 5.04 7.01
CA PRO A 117 13.79 6.02 5.96
C PRO A 117 15.09 6.54 5.33
N HIS A 118 14.98 6.96 4.06
CA HIS A 118 16.08 7.63 3.38
C HIS A 118 16.27 9.06 3.88
N LEU A 119 17.52 9.51 3.93
CA LEU A 119 17.89 10.86 4.39
C LEU A 119 18.35 11.78 3.24
N ASP A 120 18.21 11.31 2.00
CA ASP A 120 18.63 12.02 0.79
C ASP A 120 17.53 12.95 0.23
N GLY A 121 16.33 12.93 0.83
CA GLY A 121 15.18 13.71 0.43
C GLY A 121 14.37 13.12 -0.73
N SER A 122 14.68 11.88 -1.15
CA SER A 122 13.82 11.11 -2.04
C SER A 122 12.52 10.71 -1.32
N VAL A 123 11.52 10.34 -2.10
CA VAL A 123 10.19 9.98 -1.59
C VAL A 123 9.75 8.66 -2.19
N ASN A 124 9.47 7.69 -1.32
CA ASN A 124 8.87 6.41 -1.65
C ASN A 124 7.38 6.41 -1.29
N LEU A 125 6.51 6.33 -2.31
CA LEU A 125 5.05 6.34 -2.17
C LEU A 125 4.47 4.96 -2.48
N LEU A 126 3.71 4.40 -1.54
CA LEU A 126 2.92 3.19 -1.76
C LEU A 126 1.47 3.55 -2.11
N LEU A 127 1.00 3.11 -3.27
CA LEU A 127 -0.40 3.18 -3.67
C LEU A 127 -1.08 1.82 -3.40
N ILE A 128 -2.17 1.84 -2.63
CA ILE A 128 -2.97 0.66 -2.27
C ILE A 128 -4.37 0.79 -2.85
N GLY A 129 -4.77 -0.15 -3.71
CA GLY A 129 -6.16 -0.28 -4.18
C GLY A 129 -6.85 -1.48 -3.54
N LEU A 130 -7.87 -1.20 -2.71
CA LEU A 130 -8.68 -2.21 -2.05
C LEU A 130 -9.89 -2.61 -2.90
N ASP A 131 -10.22 -3.91 -2.93
CA ASP A 131 -11.47 -4.42 -3.55
C ASP A 131 -12.69 -4.28 -2.62
N SER A 132 -12.59 -3.45 -1.59
CA SER A 132 -13.68 -3.28 -0.63
C SER A 132 -14.88 -2.57 -1.27
N ARG A 133 -16.06 -3.19 -1.14
CA ARG A 133 -17.37 -2.66 -1.56
C ARG A 133 -18.10 -2.00 -0.38
N LYS A 134 -17.33 -1.43 0.54
CA LYS A 134 -17.80 -0.76 1.76
C LYS A 134 -17.38 0.70 1.77
N ASP A 135 -18.17 1.54 2.42
CA ASP A 135 -17.80 2.94 2.68
C ASP A 135 -16.64 3.04 3.71
N MET A 136 -16.21 4.26 4.01
CA MET A 136 -15.13 4.52 4.98
C MET A 136 -15.49 4.17 6.43
N ASN A 137 -16.77 3.97 6.73
CA ASN A 137 -17.27 3.57 8.05
C ASN A 137 -17.52 2.04 8.14
N GLY A 138 -17.29 1.30 7.05
CA GLY A 138 -17.43 -0.16 7.00
C GLY A 138 -18.85 -0.64 6.68
N ASN A 139 -19.74 0.27 6.26
CA ASN A 139 -21.09 -0.08 5.82
C ASN A 139 -21.05 -0.63 4.40
N ASP A 140 -21.89 -1.61 4.10
CA ASP A 140 -22.06 -2.10 2.74
C ASP A 140 -22.68 -1.03 1.84
N LEU A 141 -22.17 -0.94 0.62
CA LEU A 141 -22.76 -0.08 -0.41
C LEU A 141 -24.09 -0.66 -0.89
N PRO A 142 -25.03 0.19 -1.38
CA PRO A 142 -26.28 -0.28 -1.95
C PRO A 142 -26.04 -1.32 -3.05
N THR A 143 -26.70 -2.48 -2.98
CA THR A 143 -26.47 -3.59 -3.93
C THR A 143 -26.62 -3.16 -5.39
N ASP A 144 -27.66 -2.37 -5.70
CA ASP A 144 -27.89 -1.87 -7.06
C ASP A 144 -26.70 -1.03 -7.57
N PHE A 145 -26.09 -0.20 -6.70
CA PHE A 145 -24.92 0.59 -7.06
C PHE A 145 -23.69 -0.31 -7.29
N VAL A 146 -23.49 -1.33 -6.45
CA VAL A 146 -22.36 -2.26 -6.60
C VAL A 146 -22.47 -3.11 -7.87
N GLU A 147 -23.69 -3.53 -8.23
CA GLU A 147 -23.93 -4.35 -9.41
C GLU A 147 -23.94 -3.53 -10.71
N GLN A 148 -24.54 -2.34 -10.70
CA GLN A 148 -24.78 -1.55 -11.91
C GLN A 148 -23.66 -0.54 -12.21
N GLU A 149 -23.06 0.07 -11.19
CA GLU A 149 -22.03 1.10 -11.37
C GLU A 149 -20.64 0.52 -11.15
N LEU A 150 -20.46 -0.25 -10.08
CA LEU A 150 -19.15 -0.82 -9.78
C LEU A 150 -18.86 -2.13 -10.54
N HIS A 151 -19.89 -2.77 -11.09
CA HIS A 151 -19.82 -4.09 -11.72
C HIS A 151 -19.00 -5.09 -10.87
N ALA A 152 -19.24 -5.08 -9.56
CA ALA A 152 -18.35 -5.74 -8.61
C ALA A 152 -18.94 -7.02 -7.99
N GLY A 153 -20.19 -7.38 -8.28
CA GLY A 153 -20.86 -8.49 -7.60
C GLY A 153 -21.09 -8.19 -6.11
N SER A 154 -21.44 -9.19 -5.29
CA SER A 154 -21.84 -8.95 -3.90
C SER A 154 -20.69 -8.44 -3.00
N SER A 155 -21.04 -7.75 -1.91
CA SER A 155 -20.09 -7.21 -0.93
C SER A 155 -19.35 -8.28 -0.11
N GLU A 156 -19.80 -9.54 -0.15
CA GLU A 156 -19.15 -10.69 0.49
C GLU A 156 -17.96 -11.23 -0.31
N ILE A 157 -17.86 -10.88 -1.60
CA ILE A 157 -16.78 -11.31 -2.50
C ILE A 157 -15.64 -10.30 -2.44
N GLY A 158 -14.40 -10.78 -2.24
CA GLY A 158 -13.18 -9.97 -2.35
C GLY A 158 -12.71 -9.28 -1.06
N GLY A 159 -13.60 -9.02 -0.09
CA GLY A 159 -13.25 -8.50 1.24
C GLY A 159 -12.39 -7.23 1.19
N TYR A 160 -11.37 -7.16 2.06
CA TYR A 160 -10.40 -6.05 2.11
C TYR A 160 -9.08 -6.41 1.43
N ASN A 161 -9.12 -7.16 0.33
CA ASN A 161 -7.91 -7.51 -0.40
C ASN A 161 -7.33 -6.29 -1.10
N ALA A 162 -6.02 -6.09 -0.95
CA ALA A 162 -5.24 -5.09 -1.68
C ALA A 162 -4.87 -5.64 -3.08
N ASN A 163 -5.81 -5.51 -4.02
CA ASN A 163 -5.64 -6.03 -5.37
C ASN A 163 -4.70 -5.20 -6.25
N VAL A 164 -4.37 -3.97 -5.83
CA VAL A 164 -3.43 -3.08 -6.49
C VAL A 164 -2.39 -2.62 -5.47
N LEU A 165 -1.12 -2.85 -5.78
CA LEU A 165 0.02 -2.37 -5.02
C LEU A 165 1.02 -1.79 -6.01
N ILE A 166 1.26 -0.49 -5.93
CA ILE A 166 2.22 0.21 -6.78
C ILE A 166 3.16 1.00 -5.89
N PHE A 167 4.45 0.70 -5.98
CA PHE A 167 5.49 1.33 -5.18
C PHE A 167 6.31 2.28 -6.04
N LEU A 168 6.12 3.58 -5.81
CA LEU A 168 6.76 4.68 -6.54
C LEU A 168 7.96 5.22 -5.77
N HIS A 169 9.01 5.55 -6.51
CA HIS A 169 10.14 6.34 -6.02
C HIS A 169 10.27 7.63 -6.81
N ILE A 170 10.35 8.75 -6.10
CA ILE A 170 10.52 10.09 -6.64
C ILE A 170 11.85 10.63 -6.10
N PRO A 171 12.87 10.79 -6.95
CA PRO A 171 14.18 11.24 -6.49
C PRO A 171 14.16 12.73 -6.11
N ALA A 172 14.98 13.10 -5.12
CA ALA A 172 15.05 14.46 -4.58
C ALA A 172 15.45 15.52 -5.61
N ASP A 173 16.22 15.13 -6.62
CA ASP A 173 16.79 16.00 -7.65
C ASP A 173 15.83 16.27 -8.82
N GLY A 174 14.59 15.73 -8.76
CA GLY A 174 13.62 15.82 -9.85
C GLY A 174 13.98 14.93 -11.04
N GLY A 175 14.83 13.92 -10.83
CA GLY A 175 15.16 12.88 -11.79
C GLY A 175 13.97 11.97 -12.16
N ARG A 176 14.29 10.83 -12.77
CA ARG A 176 13.27 9.90 -13.27
C ARG A 176 12.59 9.16 -12.13
N VAL A 177 11.27 9.10 -12.20
CA VAL A 177 10.40 8.41 -11.26
C VAL A 177 10.29 6.97 -11.69
N THR A 178 10.45 6.06 -10.72
CA THR A 178 10.37 4.63 -10.98
C THR A 178 9.19 4.08 -10.20
N ALA A 179 8.33 3.32 -10.88
CA ALA A 179 7.14 2.73 -10.28
C ALA A 179 7.16 1.22 -10.48
N PHE A 180 7.06 0.46 -9.40
CA PHE A 180 6.99 -0.99 -9.43
C PHE A 180 5.58 -1.47 -9.05
N SER A 181 4.91 -2.16 -9.98
CA SER A 181 3.70 -2.90 -9.66
C SER A 181 4.08 -4.22 -8.98
N ILE A 182 3.52 -4.44 -7.78
CA ILE A 182 3.65 -5.68 -7.02
C ILE A 182 2.43 -6.55 -7.33
N ALA A 183 2.64 -7.76 -7.82
CA ALA A 183 1.52 -8.61 -8.20
C ALA A 183 0.81 -9.11 -6.94
N ARG A 184 -0.49 -8.90 -6.88
CA ARG A 184 -1.31 -9.17 -5.69
C ARG A 184 -1.28 -10.63 -5.19
N ASP A 185 -0.93 -11.57 -6.07
CA ASP A 185 -0.87 -13.02 -5.77
C ASP A 185 0.57 -13.46 -5.39
N ASP A 186 1.52 -12.52 -5.26
CA ASP A 186 2.88 -12.76 -4.78
C ASP A 186 2.88 -13.37 -3.39
N TYR A 187 3.49 -14.54 -3.28
CA TYR A 187 3.57 -15.33 -2.06
C TYR A 187 4.72 -14.83 -1.21
N VAL A 188 4.38 -14.04 -0.19
CA VAL A 188 5.32 -13.33 0.66
C VAL A 188 5.00 -13.57 2.11
N GLU A 189 5.96 -13.25 2.97
CA GLU A 189 5.68 -13.21 4.39
C GLU A 189 4.87 -11.97 4.73
N GLU A 190 3.83 -12.16 5.55
CA GLU A 190 2.96 -11.11 6.07
C GLU A 190 3.30 -10.84 7.54
N PRO A 191 4.12 -9.82 7.85
CA PRO A 191 4.54 -9.55 9.20
C PRO A 191 3.39 -9.03 10.06
N GLY A 192 3.41 -9.45 11.31
CA GLY A 192 2.65 -8.82 12.37
C GLY A 192 3.35 -7.53 12.85
N GLY A 193 2.94 -7.04 14.01
CA GLY A 193 3.44 -5.76 14.52
C GLY A 193 2.74 -5.28 15.78
N SER A 194 3.39 -4.41 16.54
CA SER A 194 2.71 -3.65 17.58
C SER A 194 1.82 -2.61 16.90
N SER A 195 0.54 -2.64 17.22
CA SER A 195 -0.45 -1.75 16.63
C SER A 195 -1.30 -1.06 17.70
N ALA A 196 -2.22 -0.19 17.30
CA ALA A 196 -3.19 0.45 18.18
C ALA A 196 -4.08 -0.55 18.97
N VAL A 197 -4.11 -1.83 18.60
CA VAL A 197 -4.88 -2.90 19.25
C VAL A 197 -4.01 -3.95 19.94
N GLY A 198 -2.74 -3.63 20.18
CA GLY A 198 -1.73 -4.52 20.73
C GLY A 198 -1.02 -5.38 19.67
N ASP A 199 -0.14 -6.27 20.12
CA ASP A 199 0.77 -7.02 19.24
C ASP A 199 0.03 -8.01 18.33
N ILE A 200 0.03 -7.74 17.04
CA ILE A 200 -0.48 -8.63 15.99
C ILE A 200 0.59 -9.70 15.73
N PRO A 201 0.25 -11.00 15.79
CA PRO A 201 1.21 -12.06 15.48
C PRO A 201 1.58 -12.04 14.00
N ASP A 202 2.76 -12.55 13.67
CA ASP A 202 3.13 -12.85 12.28
C ASP A 202 2.11 -13.79 11.66
N LEU A 203 1.66 -13.47 10.44
CA LEU A 203 0.60 -14.19 9.75
C LEU A 203 1.16 -15.32 8.87
N GLY A 204 2.48 -15.34 8.65
CA GLY A 204 3.17 -16.35 7.86
C GLY A 204 3.17 -16.03 6.36
N MET A 205 3.38 -17.06 5.55
CA MET A 205 3.45 -16.91 4.09
C MET A 205 2.06 -16.99 3.46
N HIS A 206 1.65 -15.91 2.79
CA HIS A 206 0.36 -15.76 2.13
C HIS A 206 0.50 -14.89 0.88
N LYS A 207 -0.59 -14.73 0.12
CA LYS A 207 -0.62 -13.79 -1.00
C LYS A 207 -0.63 -12.36 -0.46
N ILE A 208 0.29 -11.51 -0.92
CA ILE A 208 0.45 -10.14 -0.40
C ILE A 208 -0.85 -9.32 -0.33
N LYS A 209 -1.82 -9.57 -1.23
CA LYS A 209 -3.14 -8.91 -1.19
C LYS A 209 -3.94 -9.17 0.09
N GLU A 210 -3.65 -10.25 0.81
CA GLU A 210 -4.41 -10.72 1.95
C GLU A 210 -3.90 -10.13 3.27
N ALA A 211 -2.67 -9.61 3.31
CA ALA A 211 -2.03 -8.98 4.46
C ALA A 211 -2.96 -7.98 5.16
N TYR A 212 -3.55 -7.07 4.37
CA TYR A 212 -4.51 -6.09 4.86
C TYR A 212 -5.70 -6.76 5.56
N GLY A 213 -6.39 -7.65 4.85
CA GLY A 213 -7.64 -8.25 5.31
C GLY A 213 -7.45 -9.16 6.51
N ARG A 214 -6.36 -9.95 6.54
CA ARG A 214 -6.02 -10.87 7.61
C ARG A 214 -5.66 -10.13 8.90
N ALA A 215 -4.79 -9.13 8.83
CA ALA A 215 -4.42 -8.31 9.99
C ALA A 215 -5.62 -7.51 10.52
N LYS A 216 -6.42 -6.92 9.62
CA LYS A 216 -7.67 -6.24 9.97
C LYS A 216 -8.64 -7.17 10.72
N ALA A 217 -8.83 -8.41 10.26
CA ALA A 217 -9.77 -9.34 10.89
C ALA A 217 -9.39 -9.63 12.36
N ILE A 218 -8.10 -9.84 12.62
CA ILE A 218 -7.59 -10.02 13.99
C ILE A 218 -7.86 -8.77 14.84
N ALA A 219 -7.64 -7.58 14.28
CA ALA A 219 -7.92 -6.33 14.98
C ALA A 219 -9.40 -6.15 15.30
N VAL A 220 -10.30 -6.49 14.37
CA VAL A 220 -11.75 -6.47 14.60
C VAL A 220 -12.14 -7.38 15.77
N ASP A 221 -11.63 -8.61 15.79
CA ASP A 221 -11.92 -9.58 16.85
C ASP A 221 -11.44 -9.09 18.22
N ARG A 222 -10.26 -8.50 18.28
CA ARG A 222 -9.69 -7.93 19.52
C ARG A 222 -10.47 -6.71 20.02
N LEU A 223 -10.85 -5.80 19.12
CA LEU A 223 -11.63 -4.61 19.46
C LEU A 223 -13.02 -5.00 19.98
N LYS A 224 -13.65 -5.99 19.36
CA LYS A 224 -14.92 -6.53 19.86
C LYS A 224 -14.75 -7.21 21.22
N ALA A 225 -13.68 -7.99 21.39
CA ALA A 225 -13.37 -8.64 22.66
C ALA A 225 -13.06 -7.64 23.79
N SER A 226 -12.54 -6.46 23.48
CA SER A 226 -12.33 -5.38 24.46
C SER A 226 -13.62 -4.61 24.81
N GLY A 227 -14.75 -4.96 24.17
CA GLY A 227 -16.06 -4.35 24.42
C GLY A 227 -16.37 -3.15 23.53
N MET A 228 -15.56 -2.86 22.51
CA MET A 228 -15.89 -1.83 21.52
C MET A 228 -17.09 -2.29 20.68
N THR A 229 -18.11 -1.44 20.58
CA THR A 229 -19.35 -1.74 19.85
C THR A 229 -19.62 -0.78 18.69
N ASP A 230 -18.95 0.38 18.64
CA ASP A 230 -19.08 1.32 17.54
C ASP A 230 -18.39 0.77 16.28
N GLN A 231 -19.20 0.39 15.29
CA GLN A 231 -18.73 -0.19 14.04
C GLN A 231 -17.80 0.75 13.27
N ALA A 232 -18.09 2.05 13.24
CA ALA A 232 -17.27 3.02 12.51
C ALA A 232 -15.88 3.16 13.16
N GLN A 233 -15.83 3.15 14.49
CA GLN A 233 -14.56 3.17 15.22
C GLN A 233 -13.78 1.86 15.05
N ILE A 234 -14.45 0.71 15.10
CA ILE A 234 -13.82 -0.60 14.83
C ILE A 234 -13.25 -0.62 13.42
N GLU A 235 -14.01 -0.16 12.42
CA GLU A 235 -13.56 -0.07 11.04
C GLU A 235 -12.31 0.80 10.94
N LYS A 236 -12.37 2.03 11.47
CA LYS A 236 -11.26 2.97 11.41
C LYS A 236 -9.98 2.39 12.01
N VAL A 237 -10.05 1.89 13.25
CA VAL A 237 -8.87 1.36 13.95
C VAL A 237 -8.35 0.08 13.30
N SER A 238 -9.23 -0.84 12.92
CA SER A 238 -8.80 -2.11 12.29
C SER A 238 -8.19 -1.91 10.89
N ARG A 239 -8.60 -0.87 10.15
CA ARG A 239 -7.98 -0.50 8.87
C ARG A 239 -6.55 0.00 9.04
N GLU A 240 -6.23 0.75 10.10
CA GLU A 240 -4.84 1.12 10.40
C GLU A 240 -3.94 -0.12 10.53
N VAL A 241 -4.42 -1.15 11.23
CA VAL A 241 -3.70 -2.41 11.37
C VAL A 241 -3.52 -3.13 10.02
N GLY A 242 -4.52 -3.09 9.15
CA GLY A 242 -4.43 -3.63 7.79
C GLY A 242 -3.39 -2.90 6.93
N ARG A 243 -3.37 -1.56 6.99
CA ARG A 243 -2.37 -0.72 6.31
C ARG A 243 -0.97 -1.05 6.80
N GLU A 244 -0.79 -1.08 8.11
CA GLU A 244 0.48 -1.37 8.76
C GLU A 244 1.05 -2.71 8.30
N SER A 245 0.25 -3.78 8.31
CA SER A 245 0.68 -5.11 7.85
C SER A 245 1.05 -5.11 6.35
N THR A 246 0.27 -4.40 5.52
CA THR A 246 0.57 -4.28 4.08
C THR A 246 1.87 -3.52 3.83
N ILE A 247 2.09 -2.41 4.54
CA ILE A 247 3.33 -1.62 4.46
C ILE A 247 4.52 -2.50 4.88
N ARG A 248 4.43 -3.19 6.02
CA ARG A 248 5.50 -4.09 6.49
C ARG A 248 5.81 -5.19 5.47
N ALA A 249 4.80 -5.81 4.86
CA ALA A 249 4.99 -6.84 3.85
C ALA A 249 5.69 -6.29 2.59
N VAL A 250 5.29 -5.09 2.14
CA VAL A 250 5.95 -4.40 1.02
C VAL A 250 7.39 -4.06 1.36
N GLN A 251 7.66 -3.42 2.50
CA GLN A 251 9.01 -3.06 2.94
C GLN A 251 9.90 -4.30 3.11
N LEU A 252 9.36 -5.41 3.63
CA LEU A 252 10.08 -6.67 3.76
C LEU A 252 10.41 -7.29 2.38
N LEU A 253 9.50 -7.18 1.41
CA LEU A 253 9.69 -7.69 0.06
C LEU A 253 10.70 -6.85 -0.73
N THR A 254 10.57 -5.52 -0.68
CA THR A 254 11.33 -4.58 -1.51
C THR A 254 12.64 -4.14 -0.89
N GLY A 255 12.77 -4.22 0.44
CA GLY A 255 13.93 -3.73 1.19
C GLY A 255 13.95 -2.22 1.35
N GLU A 256 12.91 -1.52 0.91
CA GLU A 256 12.83 -0.07 0.84
C GLU A 256 11.78 0.48 1.80
N HIS A 257 12.04 1.66 2.38
CA HIS A 257 11.09 2.33 3.27
C HIS A 257 9.92 2.92 2.48
N VAL A 258 8.72 2.90 3.07
CA VAL A 258 7.55 3.60 2.55
C VAL A 258 7.41 4.91 3.31
N ASP A 259 7.70 6.04 2.65
CA ASP A 259 7.59 7.37 3.25
C ASP A 259 6.13 7.84 3.30
N HIS A 260 5.38 7.56 2.23
CA HIS A 260 3.99 7.96 2.10
C HIS A 260 3.08 6.84 1.61
N LEU A 261 1.81 6.94 1.98
CA LEU A 261 0.75 6.00 1.59
C LEU A 261 -0.40 6.77 0.91
N ALA A 262 -0.95 6.20 -0.16
CA ALA A 262 -2.30 6.54 -0.63
C ALA A 262 -3.12 5.26 -0.79
N GLU A 263 -4.25 5.16 -0.10
CA GLU A 263 -5.20 4.05 -0.19
C GLU A 263 -6.52 4.51 -0.79
N ILE A 264 -7.05 3.70 -1.69
CA ILE A 264 -8.36 3.92 -2.32
C ILE A 264 -9.14 2.60 -2.38
N ASN A 265 -10.46 2.66 -2.15
CA ASN A 265 -11.36 1.50 -2.37
C ASN A 265 -12.11 1.65 -3.70
N LEU A 266 -13.00 0.69 -4.03
CA LEU A 266 -13.75 0.72 -5.29
C LEU A 266 -14.66 1.95 -5.43
N LEU A 267 -15.34 2.35 -4.35
CA LEU A 267 -16.16 3.57 -4.35
C LEU A 267 -15.30 4.80 -4.64
N GLY A 268 -14.18 4.92 -3.94
CA GLY A 268 -13.32 6.06 -4.09
C GLY A 268 -12.70 6.15 -5.47
N PHE A 269 -12.32 5.02 -6.06
CA PHE A 269 -11.87 4.98 -7.45
C PHE A 269 -12.96 5.48 -8.39
N TYR A 270 -14.20 5.02 -8.22
CA TYR A 270 -15.33 5.44 -9.05
C TYR A 270 -15.55 6.96 -8.95
N ASP A 271 -15.57 7.51 -7.74
CA ASP A 271 -15.79 8.94 -7.51
C ASP A 271 -14.64 9.79 -8.09
N VAL A 272 -13.38 9.37 -7.93
CA VAL A 272 -12.22 10.02 -8.55
C VAL A 272 -12.30 9.96 -10.08
N ALA A 273 -12.60 8.78 -10.66
CA ALA A 273 -12.74 8.63 -12.10
C ALA A 273 -13.89 9.48 -12.66
N GLN A 274 -15.00 9.59 -11.92
CA GLN A 274 -16.13 10.45 -12.30
C GLN A 274 -15.76 11.93 -12.26
N ALA A 275 -15.00 12.36 -11.26
CA ALA A 275 -14.58 13.75 -11.08
C ALA A 275 -13.55 14.20 -12.12
N VAL A 276 -12.60 13.33 -12.45
CA VAL A 276 -11.66 13.55 -13.55
C VAL A 276 -12.41 13.61 -14.89
N GLY A 277 -13.56 12.93 -15.00
CA GLY A 277 -14.35 12.83 -16.21
C GLY A 277 -13.80 11.74 -17.14
N PRO A 278 -14.35 11.59 -18.36
CA PRO A 278 -14.01 10.45 -19.21
C PRO A 278 -12.51 10.39 -19.53
N ILE A 279 -11.93 9.21 -19.34
CA ILE A 279 -10.49 8.94 -19.49
C ILE A 279 -10.28 8.20 -20.80
N GLU A 280 -9.42 8.72 -21.64
CA GLU A 280 -9.11 8.09 -22.92
C GLU A 280 -8.01 7.02 -22.73
N VAL A 281 -8.29 5.79 -23.16
CA VAL A 281 -7.32 4.69 -23.19
C VAL A 281 -7.15 4.18 -24.62
N CYS A 282 -6.03 3.50 -24.90
CA CYS A 282 -5.84 2.81 -26.17
C CYS A 282 -5.61 1.32 -25.94
N LEU A 283 -6.25 0.49 -26.76
CA LEU A 283 -6.13 -0.97 -26.75
C LEU A 283 -5.51 -1.48 -28.06
N ASN A 284 -4.53 -2.38 -28.00
CA ASN A 284 -3.98 -2.99 -29.22
C ASN A 284 -4.96 -4.01 -29.84
N HIS A 285 -5.77 -4.66 -29.02
CA HIS A 285 -6.74 -5.67 -29.42
C HIS A 285 -8.12 -5.37 -28.82
N PRO A 286 -9.22 -5.75 -29.50
CA PRO A 286 -10.54 -5.58 -28.93
C PRO A 286 -10.69 -6.48 -27.70
N VAL A 287 -11.52 -6.02 -26.78
CA VAL A 287 -11.75 -6.67 -25.50
C VAL A 287 -13.21 -7.02 -25.37
N ASN A 288 -13.47 -8.24 -24.89
CA ASN A 288 -14.80 -8.70 -24.52
C ASN A 288 -14.66 -9.60 -23.28
N ASP A 289 -15.04 -9.07 -22.12
CA ASP A 289 -14.97 -9.74 -20.83
C ASP A 289 -16.38 -9.93 -20.25
N PRO A 290 -17.22 -10.81 -20.83
CA PRO A 290 -18.59 -10.99 -20.39
C PRO A 290 -18.65 -11.47 -18.93
N ILE A 291 -19.72 -11.08 -18.23
CA ILE A 291 -19.98 -11.60 -16.89
C ILE A 291 -20.54 -13.02 -17.02
N GLU A 292 -19.75 -14.02 -16.65
CA GLU A 292 -20.09 -15.45 -16.74
C GLU A 292 -19.86 -16.11 -15.37
N ASP A 293 -20.86 -16.83 -14.85
CA ASP A 293 -20.80 -17.51 -13.53
C ASP A 293 -20.34 -16.61 -12.35
N GLY A 294 -20.60 -15.29 -12.42
CA GLY A 294 -20.17 -14.31 -11.41
C GLY A 294 -18.69 -13.88 -11.52
N ALA A 295 -18.02 -14.24 -12.61
CA ALA A 295 -16.67 -13.82 -12.98
C ALA A 295 -16.71 -12.91 -14.23
N GLY A 296 -15.64 -12.14 -14.45
CA GLY A 296 -15.59 -11.12 -15.52
C GLY A 296 -16.11 -9.76 -15.07
N THR A 297 -15.83 -8.72 -15.85
CA THR A 297 -16.16 -7.31 -15.54
C THR A 297 -17.32 -6.75 -16.37
N GLY A 298 -17.71 -7.43 -17.45
CA GLY A 298 -18.66 -6.90 -18.44
C GLY A 298 -18.03 -5.97 -19.46
N LEU A 299 -16.70 -5.76 -19.41
CA LEU A 299 -16.01 -4.82 -20.28
C LEU A 299 -16.08 -5.24 -21.74
N LYS A 300 -16.48 -4.30 -22.60
CA LYS A 300 -16.47 -4.52 -24.05
C LYS A 300 -16.00 -3.26 -24.77
N LEU A 301 -14.80 -3.32 -25.34
CA LEU A 301 -14.16 -2.20 -26.02
C LEU A 301 -13.57 -2.63 -27.36
N PRO A 302 -13.63 -1.78 -28.40
CA PRO A 302 -12.92 -2.04 -29.64
C PRO A 302 -11.40 -1.88 -29.45
N ALA A 303 -10.62 -2.38 -30.43
CA ALA A 303 -9.23 -1.98 -30.55
C ALA A 303 -9.13 -0.48 -30.89
N GLY A 304 -8.03 0.15 -30.49
CA GLY A 304 -7.78 1.57 -30.65
C GLY A 304 -8.23 2.39 -29.45
N HIS A 305 -8.47 3.68 -29.69
CA HIS A 305 -8.82 4.64 -28.65
C HIS A 305 -10.27 4.48 -28.19
N SER A 306 -10.48 4.52 -26.88
CA SER A 306 -11.79 4.45 -26.23
C SER A 306 -11.87 5.43 -25.07
N MET A 307 -13.02 6.11 -24.92
CA MET A 307 -13.31 6.94 -23.75
C MET A 307 -13.97 6.08 -22.68
N LEU A 308 -13.42 6.09 -21.48
CA LEU A 308 -13.95 5.38 -20.33
C LEU A 308 -14.64 6.37 -19.40
N ASP A 309 -15.92 6.17 -19.14
CA ASP A 309 -16.56 6.77 -17.97
C ASP A 309 -16.12 6.04 -16.68
N ALA A 310 -16.62 6.48 -15.52
CA ALA A 310 -16.19 5.93 -14.23
C ALA A 310 -16.45 4.42 -14.08
N ALA A 311 -17.63 3.95 -14.51
CA ALA A 311 -18.00 2.54 -14.47
C ALA A 311 -17.11 1.70 -15.41
N THR A 312 -16.96 2.14 -16.65
CA THR A 312 -16.13 1.45 -17.67
C THR A 312 -14.64 1.49 -17.29
N ALA A 313 -14.17 2.58 -16.67
CA ALA A 313 -12.82 2.68 -16.13
C ALA A 313 -12.57 1.63 -15.05
N LEU A 314 -13.53 1.43 -14.16
CA LEU A 314 -13.42 0.43 -13.11
C LEU A 314 -13.42 -0.99 -13.68
N GLN A 315 -14.28 -1.27 -14.67
CA GLN A 315 -14.25 -2.53 -15.42
C GLN A 315 -12.87 -2.75 -16.10
N PHE A 316 -12.31 -1.70 -16.71
CA PHE A 316 -11.02 -1.73 -17.40
C PHE A 316 -9.86 -2.13 -16.49
N VAL A 317 -9.75 -1.52 -15.31
CA VAL A 317 -8.64 -1.79 -14.37
C VAL A 317 -8.83 -3.08 -13.55
N ARG A 318 -10.06 -3.62 -13.51
CA ARG A 318 -10.40 -4.87 -12.80
C ARG A 318 -10.45 -6.09 -13.71
N GLN A 319 -10.39 -5.93 -15.02
CA GLN A 319 -10.41 -7.07 -15.94
C GLN A 319 -9.27 -8.04 -15.61
N ARG A 320 -9.61 -9.33 -15.61
CA ARG A 320 -8.67 -10.44 -15.32
C ARG A 320 -8.86 -11.60 -16.27
N PHE A 321 -10.13 -11.91 -16.53
CA PHE A 321 -10.50 -12.98 -17.44
C PHE A 321 -10.32 -12.49 -18.88
N HIS A 322 -10.06 -13.44 -19.76
CA HIS A 322 -9.85 -13.17 -21.19
C HIS A 322 -8.64 -12.28 -21.52
N LEU A 323 -7.69 -12.15 -20.59
CA LEU A 323 -6.37 -11.54 -20.82
C LEU A 323 -5.34 -12.62 -21.13
N LEU A 324 -4.47 -12.39 -22.12
CA LEU A 324 -3.49 -13.38 -22.59
C LEU A 324 -2.47 -13.74 -21.50
N ARG A 325 -2.05 -12.76 -20.69
CA ARG A 325 -1.13 -12.95 -19.56
C ARG A 325 -1.81 -12.75 -18.20
N GLY A 326 -3.14 -12.81 -18.15
CA GLY A 326 -3.91 -12.73 -16.90
C GLY A 326 -3.60 -11.48 -16.06
N ASP A 327 -3.17 -11.69 -14.81
CA ASP A 327 -2.90 -10.61 -13.85
C ASP A 327 -1.77 -9.65 -14.29
N PHE A 328 -0.81 -10.10 -15.12
CA PHE A 328 0.24 -9.23 -15.69
C PHE A 328 -0.34 -8.17 -16.64
N ASP A 329 -1.27 -8.58 -17.51
CA ASP A 329 -1.96 -7.64 -18.40
C ASP A 329 -2.90 -6.71 -17.61
N ARG A 330 -3.48 -7.17 -16.49
CA ARG A 330 -4.23 -6.28 -15.59
C ARG A 330 -3.33 -5.19 -15.00
N ASN A 331 -2.15 -5.57 -14.50
CA ASN A 331 -1.19 -4.60 -13.97
C ASN A 331 -0.79 -3.58 -15.04
N ARG A 332 -0.58 -4.03 -16.29
CA ARG A 332 -0.30 -3.16 -17.43
C ARG A 332 -1.42 -2.16 -17.70
N ARG A 333 -2.68 -2.58 -17.60
CA ARG A 333 -3.85 -1.70 -17.76
C ARG A 333 -3.99 -0.69 -16.63
N GLN A 334 -3.69 -1.07 -15.40
CA GLN A 334 -3.68 -0.16 -14.26
C GLN A 334 -2.62 0.95 -14.44
N GLN A 335 -1.42 0.57 -14.90
CA GLN A 335 -0.37 1.53 -15.26
C GLN A 335 -0.81 2.47 -16.40
N ALA A 336 -1.42 1.92 -17.45
CA ALA A 336 -1.95 2.71 -18.56
C ALA A 336 -3.05 3.69 -18.13
N PHE A 337 -3.91 3.26 -17.21
CA PHE A 337 -4.96 4.10 -16.64
C PHE A 337 -4.38 5.28 -15.86
N LEU A 338 -3.39 5.02 -14.98
CA LEU A 338 -2.71 6.10 -14.23
C LEU A 338 -2.02 7.08 -15.17
N ALA A 339 -1.33 6.58 -16.20
CA ALA A 339 -0.71 7.43 -17.22
C ALA A 339 -1.77 8.27 -17.98
N ALA A 340 -2.91 7.69 -18.34
CA ALA A 340 -4.01 8.38 -19.01
C ALA A 340 -4.64 9.47 -18.11
N VAL A 341 -4.83 9.21 -16.82
CA VAL A 341 -5.30 10.20 -15.84
C VAL A 341 -4.32 11.36 -15.76
N MET A 342 -3.03 11.08 -15.61
CA MET A 342 -1.99 12.13 -15.53
C MET A 342 -1.93 12.96 -16.82
N HIS A 343 -1.98 12.31 -17.98
CA HIS A 343 -2.04 12.97 -19.27
C HIS A 343 -3.26 13.89 -19.38
N LYS A 344 -4.44 13.41 -18.96
CA LYS A 344 -5.68 14.19 -18.97
C LYS A 344 -5.60 15.41 -18.06
N LEU A 345 -5.20 15.24 -16.80
CA LEU A 345 -5.04 16.34 -15.83
C LEU A 345 -4.08 17.43 -16.35
N LYS A 346 -2.99 17.02 -16.99
CA LYS A 346 -2.05 17.94 -17.64
C LYS A 346 -2.68 18.65 -18.85
N SER A 347 -3.31 17.90 -19.74
CA SER A 347 -3.91 18.42 -20.98
C SER A 347 -5.02 19.44 -20.74
N GLU A 348 -5.81 19.24 -19.68
CA GLU A 348 -6.91 20.13 -19.29
C GLU A 348 -6.45 21.30 -18.39
N GLY A 349 -5.14 21.39 -18.12
CA GLY A 349 -4.54 22.43 -17.31
C GLY A 349 -4.96 22.40 -15.84
N VAL A 350 -5.41 21.24 -15.32
CA VAL A 350 -5.88 21.11 -13.94
C VAL A 350 -4.78 21.52 -12.97
N ILE A 351 -3.54 21.10 -13.19
CA ILE A 351 -2.39 21.39 -12.31
C ILE A 351 -2.07 22.89 -12.20
N GLY A 352 -2.48 23.70 -13.19
CA GLY A 352 -2.28 25.16 -13.18
C GLY A 352 -3.53 25.97 -12.78
N ASP A 353 -4.65 25.30 -12.51
CA ASP A 353 -5.95 25.94 -12.25
C ASP A 353 -6.42 25.65 -10.82
N LEU A 354 -6.35 26.67 -9.96
CA LEU A 354 -6.68 26.54 -8.55
C LEU A 354 -8.11 26.02 -8.30
N GLY A 355 -9.08 26.43 -9.13
CA GLY A 355 -10.48 26.02 -8.97
C GLY A 355 -10.70 24.55 -9.37
N LYS A 356 -10.05 24.09 -10.44
CA LYS A 356 -10.09 22.67 -10.84
C LYS A 356 -9.35 21.78 -9.85
N MET A 357 -8.20 22.24 -9.33
CA MET A 357 -7.49 21.52 -8.27
C MET A 357 -8.36 21.39 -7.02
N GLN A 358 -9.02 22.46 -6.59
CA GLN A 358 -9.96 22.42 -5.47
C GLN A 358 -11.05 21.37 -5.66
N ALA A 359 -11.71 21.35 -6.83
CA ALA A 359 -12.74 20.37 -7.12
C ALA A 359 -12.21 18.93 -7.10
N LEU A 360 -11.00 18.69 -7.60
CA LEU A 360 -10.36 17.37 -7.54
C LEU A 360 -10.00 16.98 -6.09
N PHE A 361 -9.44 17.91 -5.31
CA PHE A 361 -9.10 17.71 -3.90
C PHE A 361 -10.34 17.41 -3.06
N ASP A 362 -11.47 18.05 -3.33
CA ASP A 362 -12.71 17.79 -2.60
C ASP A 362 -13.23 16.35 -2.77
N VAL A 363 -12.96 15.73 -3.92
CA VAL A 363 -13.26 14.31 -4.16
C VAL A 363 -12.24 13.41 -3.47
N VAL A 364 -10.95 13.72 -3.62
CA VAL A 364 -9.86 12.99 -2.94
C VAL A 364 -10.07 12.94 -1.42
N LYS A 365 -10.50 14.05 -0.80
CA LYS A 365 -10.80 14.13 0.65
C LYS A 365 -11.83 13.12 1.12
N LYS A 366 -12.83 12.82 0.30
CA LYS A 366 -13.92 11.91 0.69
C LYS A 366 -13.48 10.44 0.62
N ASP A 367 -12.56 10.13 -0.29
CA ASP A 367 -12.48 8.82 -0.92
C ASP A 367 -11.07 8.21 -0.94
N VAL A 368 -10.06 9.00 -0.64
CA VAL A 368 -8.65 8.59 -0.59
C VAL A 368 -8.14 8.80 0.82
N VAL A 369 -7.51 7.77 1.37
CA VAL A 369 -6.80 7.85 2.64
C VAL A 369 -5.32 8.05 2.36
N ILE A 370 -4.73 9.09 2.94
CA ILE A 370 -3.29 9.36 2.86
C ILE A 370 -2.63 9.16 4.22
N ASP A 371 -1.31 9.05 4.32
CA ASP A 371 -0.66 9.13 5.63
C ASP A 371 -0.77 10.54 6.24
N ASP A 372 -0.74 10.62 7.57
CA ASP A 372 -0.91 11.85 8.34
C ASP A 372 0.25 12.85 8.22
N SER A 373 1.39 12.40 7.71
CA SER A 373 2.61 13.20 7.58
C SER A 373 2.78 13.81 6.19
N TRP A 374 1.94 13.43 5.23
CA TRP A 374 2.09 13.85 3.84
C TRP A 374 1.56 15.25 3.57
N ASP A 375 2.46 16.15 3.17
CA ASP A 375 2.08 17.43 2.57
C ASP A 375 1.76 17.26 1.08
N VAL A 376 0.47 17.02 0.78
CA VAL A 376 -0.01 16.77 -0.58
C VAL A 376 0.16 17.99 -1.50
N LEU A 377 0.19 19.21 -0.95
CA LEU A 377 0.34 20.43 -1.73
C LEU A 377 1.81 20.65 -2.11
N ASP A 378 2.73 20.46 -1.18
CA ASP A 378 4.18 20.44 -1.49
C ASP A 378 4.50 19.31 -2.48
N PHE A 379 3.89 18.14 -2.29
CA PHE A 379 4.00 17.04 -3.23
C PHE A 379 3.47 17.42 -4.61
N ALA A 380 2.31 18.06 -4.72
CA ALA A 380 1.74 18.47 -6.00
C ALA A 380 2.67 19.45 -6.76
N ASP A 381 3.35 20.34 -6.05
CA ASP A 381 4.34 21.26 -6.62
C ASP A 381 5.59 20.52 -7.12
N ARG A 382 6.12 19.59 -6.31
CA ARG A 382 7.23 18.71 -6.73
C ARG A 382 6.81 17.78 -7.87
N ALA A 383 5.55 17.37 -7.88
CA ALA A 383 4.95 16.45 -8.83
C ALA A 383 4.87 17.03 -10.25
N GLN A 384 4.94 18.35 -10.40
CA GLN A 384 4.97 18.98 -11.73
C GLN A 384 6.14 18.48 -12.58
N ASN A 385 7.27 18.11 -11.95
CA ASN A 385 8.41 17.48 -12.64
C ASN A 385 8.16 16.02 -13.07
N LEU A 386 7.17 15.33 -12.47
CA LEU A 386 6.72 13.97 -12.89
C LEU A 386 6.07 14.01 -14.27
N THR A 387 5.43 15.14 -14.59
CA THR A 387 4.59 15.29 -15.78
C THR A 387 5.36 15.50 -17.08
N GLY A 388 6.71 15.43 -17.07
CA GLY A 388 7.57 15.66 -18.23
C GLY A 388 8.00 14.41 -19.02
N GLY A 389 7.35 13.25 -18.84
CA GLY A 389 7.72 12.00 -19.50
C GLY A 389 8.79 11.18 -18.77
N ASN A 390 9.07 11.55 -17.52
CA ASN A 390 10.14 10.99 -16.69
C ASN A 390 9.63 9.97 -15.67
N ALA A 391 8.62 9.16 -16.00
CA ALA A 391 8.19 8.08 -15.13
C ALA A 391 8.26 6.74 -15.86
N ASP A 392 8.70 5.69 -15.17
CA ASP A 392 8.86 4.35 -15.73
C ASP A 392 8.12 3.33 -14.86
N PHE A 393 7.04 2.76 -15.39
CA PHE A 393 6.31 1.68 -14.74
C PHE A 393 6.88 0.31 -15.11
N ARG A 394 7.20 -0.47 -14.09
CA ARG A 394 7.76 -1.83 -14.22
C ARG A 394 6.94 -2.81 -13.40
N GLU A 395 6.97 -4.06 -13.81
CA GLU A 395 6.36 -5.15 -13.09
C GLU A 395 7.45 -5.99 -12.42
N LEU A 396 7.23 -6.38 -11.16
CA LEU A 396 8.19 -7.23 -10.46
C LEU A 396 8.12 -8.68 -10.97
N PRO A 397 9.27 -9.37 -11.07
CA PRO A 397 9.30 -10.72 -11.63
C PRO A 397 8.78 -11.75 -10.63
N ILE A 398 8.19 -12.81 -11.18
CA ILE A 398 7.83 -14.03 -10.46
C ILE A 398 8.77 -15.17 -10.87
N THR A 399 8.90 -16.17 -10.02
CA THR A 399 9.72 -17.37 -10.25
C THR A 399 8.89 -18.60 -10.62
N GLY A 400 7.57 -18.56 -10.38
CA GLY A 400 6.67 -19.68 -10.67
C GLY A 400 5.25 -19.42 -10.16
N GLN A 401 4.34 -20.34 -10.47
CA GLN A 401 2.92 -20.22 -10.10
C GLN A 401 2.34 -21.54 -9.58
N PRO A 402 2.77 -22.03 -8.41
CA PRO A 402 2.24 -23.26 -7.84
C PRO A 402 0.83 -23.05 -7.28
N VAL A 403 0.12 -24.17 -7.07
CA VAL A 403 -1.13 -24.20 -6.31
C VAL A 403 -0.83 -24.77 -4.93
N LEU A 404 -1.05 -23.96 -3.89
CA LEU A 404 -0.83 -24.33 -2.49
C LEU A 404 -2.14 -24.76 -1.82
N PRO A 405 -2.13 -25.72 -0.88
CA PRO A 405 -3.35 -26.21 -0.23
C PRO A 405 -4.16 -25.14 0.52
N ALA A 406 -3.49 -24.16 1.14
CA ALA A 406 -4.15 -23.12 1.92
C ALA A 406 -4.47 -21.84 1.12
N ASP A 407 -3.66 -21.55 0.10
CA ASP A 407 -3.69 -20.26 -0.61
C ASP A 407 -4.15 -20.40 -2.08
N GLY A 408 -4.31 -21.61 -2.59
CA GLY A 408 -4.60 -21.86 -4.00
C GLY A 408 -3.44 -21.43 -4.91
N SER A 409 -3.75 -20.99 -6.13
CA SER A 409 -2.73 -20.51 -7.08
C SER A 409 -2.05 -19.24 -6.56
N VAL A 410 -0.74 -19.28 -6.34
CA VAL A 410 0.10 -18.16 -5.89
C VAL A 410 1.18 -17.85 -6.92
N ASN A 411 1.82 -16.69 -6.84
CA ASN A 411 3.07 -16.40 -7.54
C ASN A 411 4.24 -16.60 -6.57
N THR A 412 5.16 -17.53 -6.83
CA THR A 412 6.40 -17.60 -6.03
C THR A 412 7.34 -16.48 -6.47
N VAL A 413 7.99 -15.81 -5.53
CA VAL A 413 8.92 -14.71 -5.80
C VAL A 413 10.30 -14.97 -5.20
N ASN A 414 11.31 -14.26 -5.72
CA ASN A 414 12.65 -14.22 -5.12
C ASN A 414 12.87 -12.85 -4.47
N PRO A 415 12.77 -12.72 -3.13
CA PRO A 415 12.92 -11.44 -2.45
C PRO A 415 14.29 -10.78 -2.69
N LEU A 416 15.37 -11.55 -2.81
CA LEU A 416 16.70 -10.99 -3.11
C LEU A 416 16.74 -10.33 -4.49
N GLN A 417 16.17 -11.00 -5.48
CA GLN A 417 16.09 -10.47 -6.84
C GLN A 417 15.20 -9.22 -6.89
N ILE A 418 14.07 -9.22 -6.17
CA ILE A 418 13.18 -8.07 -6.10
C ILE A 418 13.88 -6.88 -5.45
N ARG A 419 14.52 -7.06 -4.29
CA ARG A 419 15.31 -6.00 -3.63
C ARG A 419 16.36 -5.43 -4.56
N GLN A 420 17.13 -6.28 -5.25
CA GLN A 420 18.12 -5.84 -6.22
C GLN A 420 17.50 -4.98 -7.33
N ILE A 421 16.37 -5.41 -7.90
CA ILE A 421 15.66 -4.69 -8.98
C ILE A 421 15.14 -3.34 -8.48
N VAL A 422 14.54 -3.31 -7.29
CA VAL A 422 13.96 -2.09 -6.70
C VAL A 422 15.07 -1.10 -6.37
N MET A 423 16.07 -1.50 -5.59
CA MET A 423 17.20 -0.63 -5.20
C MET A 423 17.95 -0.12 -6.43
N THR A 424 18.19 -0.97 -7.43
CA THR A 424 18.81 -0.52 -8.69
C THR A 424 17.92 0.46 -9.45
N GLY A 425 16.62 0.24 -9.46
CA GLY A 425 15.63 1.13 -10.09
C GLY A 425 15.51 2.49 -9.40
N PHE A 426 15.82 2.56 -8.10
CA PHE A 426 15.79 3.78 -7.30
C PHE A 426 17.13 4.53 -7.31
N GLY A 427 18.21 3.86 -7.72
CA GLY A 427 19.55 4.47 -7.86
C GLY A 427 20.58 3.96 -6.84
N ASP A 428 20.17 3.06 -5.95
CA ASP A 428 20.93 2.59 -4.78
C ASP A 428 21.69 1.28 -5.03
N ALA A 429 22.04 0.98 -6.29
CA ALA A 429 22.74 -0.25 -6.66
C ALA A 429 24.08 -0.45 -5.91
N LYS A 430 24.78 0.65 -5.58
CA LYS A 430 26.02 0.61 -4.79
C LYS A 430 25.77 0.24 -3.33
N GLU A 431 24.65 0.69 -2.79
CA GLU A 431 24.25 0.39 -1.42
C GLU A 431 23.87 -1.09 -1.30
N PHE A 432 23.06 -1.60 -2.22
CA PHE A 432 22.75 -3.04 -2.30
C PHE A 432 24.02 -3.91 -2.40
N ALA A 433 24.99 -3.53 -3.24
CA ALA A 433 26.25 -4.26 -3.35
C ALA A 433 27.06 -4.25 -2.03
N THR A 434 26.97 -3.16 -1.26
CA THR A 434 27.63 -3.04 0.05
C THR A 434 26.94 -3.91 1.10
N GLU A 435 25.60 -3.92 1.14
CA GLU A 435 24.82 -4.79 2.03
C GLU A 435 25.09 -6.28 1.77
N MET A 436 25.15 -6.67 0.49
CA MET A 436 25.50 -8.04 0.11
C MET A 436 26.93 -8.43 0.49
N ALA A 437 27.90 -7.52 0.34
CA ALA A 437 29.27 -7.76 0.79
C ALA A 437 29.34 -7.97 2.31
N GLN A 438 28.66 -7.14 3.10
CA GLN A 438 28.63 -7.23 4.57
C GLN A 438 27.92 -8.50 5.07
N ALA A 439 26.82 -8.91 4.43
CA ALA A 439 26.11 -10.14 4.77
C ALA A 439 27.00 -11.39 4.55
N THR A 440 27.79 -11.38 3.47
CA THR A 440 28.71 -12.46 3.11
C THR A 440 29.91 -12.51 4.07
N GLU A 441 30.43 -11.36 4.50
CA GLU A 441 31.53 -11.27 5.47
C GLU A 441 31.13 -11.76 6.88
N ASN A 442 29.87 -11.53 7.28
CA ASN A 442 29.36 -11.96 8.58
C ASN A 442 28.98 -13.46 8.64
N GLY A 443 29.22 -14.23 7.57
CA GLY A 443 28.97 -15.68 7.51
C GLY A 443 27.49 -16.06 7.56
N GLY A 444 26.58 -15.11 7.31
CA GLY A 444 25.15 -15.36 7.17
C GLY A 444 24.79 -15.81 5.76
N ASP A 445 23.72 -16.58 5.62
CA ASP A 445 23.06 -16.73 4.33
C ASP A 445 22.43 -15.38 3.97
N PRO A 446 22.82 -14.71 2.87
CA PRO A 446 22.30 -13.39 2.50
C PRO A 446 20.77 -13.39 2.35
N ALA A 447 20.13 -14.54 2.08
CA ALA A 447 18.66 -14.64 2.10
C ALA A 447 18.05 -14.60 3.52
N SER A 448 18.81 -15.00 4.55
CA SER A 448 18.37 -15.15 5.94
C SER A 448 18.81 -13.99 6.86
N SER A 449 19.87 -13.27 6.51
CA SER A 449 20.41 -12.14 7.30
C SER A 449 19.72 -10.80 7.01
N LEU A 450 18.81 -10.78 6.04
CA LEU A 450 18.14 -9.60 5.53
C LEU A 450 16.94 -9.18 6.37
N GLY A 451 17.21 -9.05 7.67
CA GLY A 451 16.35 -8.32 8.57
C GLY A 451 16.26 -6.84 8.17
N PRO A 452 15.18 -6.17 8.59
CA PRO A 452 14.97 -4.75 8.33
C PRO A 452 16.14 -3.84 8.77
N ARG A 453 16.47 -2.80 7.98
CA ARG A 453 17.55 -1.83 8.25
C ARG A 453 17.43 -1.28 9.68
N SER A 454 18.42 -1.55 10.54
CA SER A 454 18.49 -0.96 11.88
C SER A 454 19.54 0.16 11.88
N LEU A 455 19.17 1.33 12.42
CA LEU A 455 20.08 2.46 12.61
C LEU A 455 21.14 2.14 13.68
N THR A 456 22.14 1.34 13.31
CA THR A 456 23.36 1.18 14.12
C THR A 456 24.60 1.06 13.23
N ASP A 457 25.07 2.18 12.67
CA ASP A 457 26.50 2.54 12.71
C ASP A 457 26.77 4.00 12.26
N PRO A 458 27.51 4.82 13.03
CA PRO A 458 28.03 6.10 12.57
C PRO A 458 29.44 5.93 12.01
N GLY A 459 29.60 6.01 10.68
CA GLY A 459 30.91 5.69 10.07
C GLY A 459 31.20 6.27 8.70
N ALA A 460 31.06 7.59 8.47
CA ALA A 460 31.83 8.28 7.42
C ALA A 460 31.84 9.82 7.57
N GLY A 461 32.86 10.33 8.28
CA GLY A 461 33.65 11.50 7.86
C GLY A 461 33.02 12.89 7.80
N LEU A 462 33.10 13.65 8.90
CA LEU A 462 33.37 15.09 8.81
C LEU A 462 34.52 15.49 9.75
N ALA A 463 35.40 16.30 9.18
CA ALA A 463 36.71 16.67 9.68
C ALA A 463 36.69 17.53 10.96
N GLN A 464 37.81 17.46 11.67
CA GLN A 464 38.13 18.15 12.92
C GLN A 464 37.97 19.68 12.87
N GLY A 465 37.48 20.24 13.98
CA GLY A 465 37.60 21.65 14.34
C GLY A 465 36.95 21.91 15.70
N GLY A 466 37.73 21.83 16.78
CA GLY A 466 37.23 21.86 18.15
C GLY A 466 36.80 23.24 18.67
N SER A 467 36.00 23.27 19.74
CA SER A 467 36.27 23.94 21.03
C SER A 467 35.01 24.08 21.92
N VAL A 468 35.17 23.61 23.18
CA VAL A 468 34.65 24.18 24.45
C VAL A 468 33.15 24.00 24.84
N LEU A 469 32.95 23.31 25.98
CA LEU A 469 31.75 23.19 26.86
C LEU A 469 31.42 24.54 27.60
N PRO A 470 30.37 24.71 28.44
CA PRO A 470 29.43 23.73 29.05
C PRO A 470 27.94 24.15 29.24
N GLY A 471 27.10 23.17 29.63
CA GLY A 471 26.16 23.33 30.77
C GLY A 471 24.71 22.90 30.55
N GLN A 472 24.28 21.78 31.15
CA GLN A 472 23.55 21.74 32.44
C GLN A 472 23.00 20.33 32.71
N ASN A 473 23.36 19.81 33.89
CA ASN A 473 22.88 18.56 34.49
C ASN A 473 21.53 18.78 35.19
N ALA A 474 20.65 17.78 35.15
CA ALA A 474 19.73 17.50 36.24
C ALA A 474 19.53 15.98 36.38
N SER A 475 20.15 15.44 37.42
CA SER A 475 20.02 14.08 37.95
C SER A 475 18.94 14.02 39.03
N VAL A 476 18.14 12.94 39.10
CA VAL A 476 17.64 12.42 40.38
C VAL A 476 17.56 10.88 40.34
N GLN A 477 18.22 10.26 41.31
CA GLN A 477 18.24 8.84 41.68
C GLN A 477 16.93 8.36 42.30
N ALA A 478 16.64 7.06 42.19
CA ALA A 478 15.82 6.34 43.16
C ALA A 478 16.63 5.18 43.76
N GLY A 479 16.78 5.22 45.08
CA GLY A 479 17.50 4.26 45.91
C GLY A 479 16.61 3.13 46.45
N ALA A 480 17.28 2.06 46.87
CA ALA A 480 16.73 0.87 47.49
C ALA A 480 16.42 1.06 48.99
N ALA A 481 15.47 0.27 49.51
CA ALA A 481 15.40 -0.15 50.92
C ALA A 481 14.52 -1.43 51.08
N GLN A 482 14.92 -2.25 52.06
CA GLN A 482 14.61 -3.65 52.34
C GLN A 482 13.43 -3.92 53.33
N GLY A 483 12.96 -5.18 53.30
CA GLY A 483 12.38 -5.98 54.41
C GLY A 483 10.85 -5.99 54.47
N ASP A 484 10.12 -7.07 54.75
CA ASP A 484 10.37 -8.47 55.13
C ASP A 484 9.02 -9.23 54.96
N GLY A 485 9.06 -10.54 54.70
CA GLY A 485 7.92 -11.44 55.02
C GLY A 485 7.42 -12.37 53.90
N ALA A 486 7.93 -13.60 53.87
CA ALA A 486 7.27 -14.79 53.31
C ALA A 486 6.67 -15.63 54.48
N PRO A 487 5.73 -16.57 54.26
CA PRO A 487 6.11 -17.86 53.66
C PRO A 487 5.05 -18.51 52.73
N GLY A 488 5.51 -19.36 51.81
CA GLY A 488 4.66 -20.20 50.96
C GLY A 488 5.41 -20.97 49.87
N ALA A 489 6.44 -21.71 50.28
CA ALA A 489 7.35 -22.55 49.48
C ALA A 489 6.66 -23.76 48.81
N LEU A 490 6.89 -23.98 47.49
CA LEU A 490 7.73 -25.02 46.84
C LEU A 490 6.95 -26.28 46.39
N PRO A 491 7.44 -27.13 45.44
CA PRO A 491 8.69 -27.08 44.65
C PRO A 491 8.53 -27.33 43.12
N PRO A 492 9.62 -27.15 42.33
CA PRO A 492 9.75 -27.62 40.95
C PRO A 492 10.54 -28.95 40.84
N LEU A 493 10.48 -29.60 39.66
CA LEU A 493 11.51 -30.44 38.96
C LEU A 493 10.83 -31.51 38.06
N PRO A 494 11.52 -32.14 37.06
CA PRO A 494 12.84 -31.85 36.48
C PRO A 494 12.87 -31.82 34.93
N ALA A 495 14.01 -31.40 34.39
CA ALA A 495 14.42 -31.60 33.00
C ALA A 495 14.77 -33.07 32.70
N ALA A 496 14.48 -33.53 31.48
CA ALA A 496 15.02 -34.76 30.92
C ALA A 496 15.48 -34.54 29.47
N ARG A 497 16.69 -35.03 29.18
CA ARG A 497 17.32 -35.13 27.86
C ARG A 497 16.86 -36.41 27.13
N GLY A 498 16.67 -36.29 25.81
CA GLY A 498 17.03 -37.32 24.81
C GLY A 498 15.95 -38.32 24.41
N GLY A 499 15.67 -38.41 23.10
CA GLY A 499 14.97 -39.55 22.49
C GLY A 499 14.19 -39.19 21.23
N GLU A 500 14.67 -39.66 20.07
CA GLU A 500 14.05 -39.58 18.74
C GLU A 500 12.65 -40.21 18.68
N SER A 501 11.77 -39.66 17.84
CA SER A 501 10.96 -40.38 16.83
C SER A 501 9.72 -39.56 16.45
N GLY A 502 9.68 -39.10 15.20
CA GLY A 502 8.47 -38.57 14.59
C GLY A 502 7.46 -39.70 14.37
N ALA A 503 6.29 -39.57 14.98
CA ALA A 503 5.10 -40.33 14.63
C ALA A 503 4.00 -39.33 14.26
N GLY A 504 3.92 -39.00 12.97
CA GLY A 504 2.75 -38.37 12.39
C GLY A 504 1.56 -39.33 12.48
N LEU A 505 0.45 -38.86 13.05
CA LEU A 505 -0.84 -39.53 12.93
C LEU A 505 -1.35 -39.34 11.49
N GLY A 506 -0.86 -40.18 10.58
CA GLY A 506 -1.39 -40.32 9.24
C GLY A 506 -2.59 -41.25 9.23
N MET A 507 -3.77 -40.71 8.92
CA MET A 507 -4.83 -41.51 8.30
C MET A 507 -4.89 -41.11 6.83
N ARG A 508 -4.25 -41.90 5.96
CA ARG A 508 -4.46 -41.80 4.51
C ARG A 508 -5.90 -42.29 4.20
N PRO A 509 -6.72 -41.54 3.46
CA PRO A 509 -8.00 -42.06 2.98
C PRO A 509 -7.77 -43.30 2.11
N ALA A 510 -8.59 -44.34 2.30
CA ALA A 510 -8.57 -45.50 1.42
C ALA A 510 -8.93 -45.05 -0.01
N ALA A 511 -8.12 -45.43 -1.00
CA ALA A 511 -8.34 -45.06 -2.39
C ALA A 511 -9.65 -45.70 -2.92
N ILE A 512 -10.66 -44.87 -3.18
CA ILE A 512 -11.88 -45.24 -3.91
C ILE A 512 -11.73 -44.70 -5.32
N ALA A 513 -10.77 -45.20 -6.08
CA ALA A 513 -10.51 -44.70 -7.44
C ALA A 513 -11.67 -45.11 -8.39
N PRO A 514 -12.08 -44.24 -9.33
CA PRO A 514 -13.10 -44.56 -10.32
C PRO A 514 -12.69 -45.74 -11.21
N SER A 515 -13.64 -46.64 -11.50
CA SER A 515 -13.44 -47.70 -12.50
C SER A 515 -13.49 -47.20 -13.95
N ASP A 516 -13.71 -45.90 -14.16
CA ASP A 516 -13.85 -45.25 -15.46
C ASP A 516 -12.96 -44.00 -15.51
N THR A 517 -11.92 -44.03 -16.34
CA THR A 517 -10.84 -43.03 -16.39
C THR A 517 -11.21 -41.75 -17.14
N HIS A 518 -12.45 -41.64 -17.63
CA HIS A 518 -12.91 -40.48 -18.41
C HIS A 518 -13.91 -39.60 -17.65
N THR A 519 -14.14 -39.86 -16.36
CA THR A 519 -15.08 -39.07 -15.56
C THR A 519 -14.37 -38.03 -14.71
N VAL A 520 -14.76 -36.76 -14.86
CA VAL A 520 -14.29 -35.62 -14.03
C VAL A 520 -15.42 -35.06 -13.17
N VAL A 521 -15.05 -34.41 -12.05
CA VAL A 521 -15.98 -33.91 -11.04
C VAL A 521 -16.00 -32.39 -11.02
N ASP A 522 -17.21 -31.82 -11.15
CA ASP A 522 -17.48 -30.39 -10.93
C ASP A 522 -18.15 -30.20 -9.58
N LEU A 523 -17.52 -29.47 -8.66
CA LEU A 523 -17.94 -29.38 -7.27
C LEU A 523 -18.34 -27.96 -6.89
N TYR A 524 -19.56 -27.79 -6.40
CA TYR A 524 -20.11 -26.49 -6.08
C TYR A 524 -20.50 -26.42 -4.61
N ASN A 525 -20.08 -25.36 -3.93
CA ASN A 525 -20.47 -25.07 -2.57
C ASN A 525 -21.79 -24.29 -2.57
N ALA A 526 -22.89 -24.96 -2.23
CA ALA A 526 -24.19 -24.34 -2.05
C ALA A 526 -24.56 -24.23 -0.56
N THR A 527 -23.55 -23.96 0.29
CA THR A 527 -23.69 -23.73 1.73
C THR A 527 -23.08 -22.38 2.13
N ALA A 528 -23.39 -21.90 3.34
CA ALA A 528 -22.74 -20.71 3.92
C ALA A 528 -21.32 -20.98 4.47
N ARG A 529 -20.79 -22.20 4.35
CA ARG A 529 -19.46 -22.57 4.86
C ARG A 529 -18.39 -22.25 3.81
N ASN A 530 -17.50 -21.31 4.10
CA ASN A 530 -16.42 -20.94 3.17
C ASN A 530 -15.45 -22.11 2.94
N GLY A 531 -14.98 -22.27 1.70
CA GLY A 531 -13.96 -23.28 1.33
C GLY A 531 -14.46 -24.72 1.23
N LEU A 532 -15.73 -25.03 1.53
CA LEU A 532 -16.22 -26.42 1.61
C LEU A 532 -16.04 -27.22 0.30
N ALA A 533 -16.36 -26.63 -0.86
CA ALA A 533 -16.15 -27.32 -2.15
C ALA A 533 -14.66 -27.54 -2.45
N THR A 534 -13.78 -26.62 -2.04
CA THR A 534 -12.34 -26.79 -2.20
C THR A 534 -11.84 -27.93 -1.31
N THR A 535 -12.20 -27.94 -0.02
CA THR A 535 -11.83 -29.02 0.92
C THR A 535 -12.30 -30.40 0.46
N VAL A 536 -13.54 -30.50 -0.02
CA VAL A 536 -14.08 -31.77 -0.52
C VAL A 536 -13.46 -32.14 -1.87
N GLY A 537 -13.14 -31.16 -2.70
CA GLY A 537 -12.41 -31.34 -3.95
C GLY A 537 -11.01 -31.90 -3.73
N ASP A 538 -10.26 -31.36 -2.77
CA ASP A 538 -8.92 -31.84 -2.40
C ASP A 538 -8.98 -33.26 -1.84
N TRP A 539 -9.99 -33.57 -1.03
CA TRP A 539 -10.21 -34.92 -0.52
C TRP A 539 -10.55 -35.92 -1.64
N LEU A 540 -11.37 -35.52 -2.61
CA LEU A 540 -11.70 -36.32 -3.79
C LEU A 540 -10.48 -36.54 -4.69
N ALA A 541 -9.70 -35.49 -4.95
CA ALA A 541 -8.45 -35.55 -5.72
C ALA A 541 -7.42 -36.46 -5.05
N ALA A 542 -7.23 -36.34 -3.73
CA ALA A 542 -6.38 -37.23 -2.95
C ALA A 542 -6.87 -38.69 -2.95
N SER A 543 -8.17 -38.89 -3.15
CA SER A 543 -8.80 -40.21 -3.29
C SER A 543 -8.80 -40.75 -4.74
N GLY A 544 -8.20 -40.01 -5.67
CA GLY A 544 -8.04 -40.42 -7.08
C GLY A 544 -9.15 -39.98 -8.03
N TRP A 545 -10.05 -39.08 -7.61
CA TRP A 545 -11.07 -38.50 -8.47
C TRP A 545 -10.57 -37.20 -9.11
N PRO A 546 -10.49 -37.10 -10.44
CA PRO A 546 -10.09 -35.85 -11.08
C PRO A 546 -11.21 -34.80 -10.91
N VAL A 547 -10.87 -33.69 -10.26
CA VAL A 547 -11.77 -32.55 -10.03
C VAL A 547 -11.40 -31.46 -11.03
N ASP A 548 -12.37 -31.06 -11.85
CA ASP A 548 -12.17 -30.06 -12.92
C ASP A 548 -12.44 -28.64 -12.40
N LYS A 549 -13.57 -28.46 -11.71
CA LYS A 549 -13.99 -27.16 -11.19
C LYS A 549 -14.43 -27.23 -9.74
N THR A 550 -14.00 -26.27 -8.92
CA THR A 550 -14.62 -25.96 -7.63
C THR A 550 -15.14 -24.53 -7.62
N ALA A 551 -16.39 -24.29 -7.25
CA ALA A 551 -16.97 -22.92 -7.23
C ALA A 551 -18.04 -22.73 -6.15
N GLY A 552 -18.43 -21.48 -5.89
CA GLY A 552 -19.62 -21.17 -5.11
C GLY A 552 -20.90 -21.35 -5.94
N ALA A 553 -22.02 -21.63 -5.29
CA ALA A 553 -23.34 -21.70 -5.91
C ALA A 553 -24.41 -21.16 -4.97
N ALA A 554 -25.57 -20.79 -5.53
CA ALA A 554 -26.73 -20.39 -4.74
C ALA A 554 -27.07 -21.45 -3.68
N ALA A 555 -27.28 -20.98 -2.45
CA ALA A 555 -27.46 -21.82 -1.28
C ALA A 555 -28.65 -22.77 -1.43
N GLN A 556 -28.50 -24.02 -0.99
CA GLN A 556 -29.57 -25.02 -1.00
C GLN A 556 -29.53 -25.91 0.24
N SER A 557 -30.69 -26.43 0.63
CA SER A 557 -30.83 -27.27 1.82
C SER A 557 -30.37 -28.71 1.62
N ARG A 558 -30.31 -29.20 0.38
CA ARG A 558 -29.97 -30.59 0.05
C ARG A 558 -28.86 -30.72 -0.96
N THR A 559 -27.98 -31.69 -0.74
CA THR A 559 -26.91 -32.04 -1.67
C THR A 559 -27.50 -32.73 -2.89
N THR A 560 -27.04 -32.33 -4.08
CA THR A 560 -27.50 -32.89 -5.35
C THR A 560 -26.33 -33.36 -6.19
N ILE A 561 -26.52 -34.49 -6.89
CA ILE A 561 -25.55 -35.08 -7.80
C ILE A 561 -26.23 -35.27 -9.16
N LEU A 562 -25.69 -34.60 -10.18
CA LEU A 562 -26.12 -34.69 -11.56
C LEU A 562 -25.00 -35.26 -12.42
N TYR A 563 -25.34 -36.05 -13.43
CA TYR A 563 -24.32 -36.65 -14.30
C TYR A 563 -24.68 -36.53 -15.78
N GLY A 564 -23.66 -36.33 -16.61
CA GLY A 564 -23.78 -36.35 -18.06
C GLY A 564 -23.73 -37.77 -18.63
N LYS A 565 -23.92 -37.89 -19.95
CA LYS A 565 -23.90 -39.19 -20.64
C LYS A 565 -22.60 -39.93 -20.34
N GLY A 566 -22.70 -41.21 -19.95
CA GLY A 566 -21.56 -42.07 -19.62
C GLY A 566 -21.14 -42.07 -18.15
N ALA A 567 -21.50 -41.05 -17.35
CA ALA A 567 -20.99 -40.88 -15.99
C ALA A 567 -21.90 -41.46 -14.87
N ALA A 568 -22.92 -42.24 -15.21
CA ALA A 568 -23.91 -42.75 -14.26
C ALA A 568 -23.31 -43.62 -13.14
N LYS A 569 -22.38 -44.51 -13.49
CA LYS A 569 -21.71 -45.41 -12.53
C LYS A 569 -20.79 -44.64 -11.59
N ALA A 570 -20.02 -43.70 -12.13
CA ALA A 570 -19.14 -42.83 -11.38
C ALA A 570 -19.90 -41.93 -10.40
N ALA A 571 -21.05 -41.38 -10.83
CA ALA A 571 -21.91 -40.58 -9.96
C ALA A 571 -22.44 -41.38 -8.75
N GLY A 572 -22.75 -42.67 -8.93
CA GLY A 572 -23.10 -43.57 -7.83
C GLY A 572 -21.95 -43.83 -6.85
N GLN A 573 -20.72 -43.99 -7.37
CA GLN A 573 -19.52 -44.18 -6.55
C GLN A 573 -19.17 -42.92 -5.74
N LEU A 574 -19.29 -41.74 -6.35
CA LEU A 574 -19.09 -40.45 -5.69
C LEU A 574 -20.13 -40.19 -4.60
N ALA A 575 -21.40 -40.54 -4.83
CA ALA A 575 -22.44 -40.43 -3.80
C ALA A 575 -22.10 -41.27 -2.56
N ALA A 576 -21.63 -42.50 -2.77
CA ALA A 576 -21.21 -43.40 -1.70
C ALA A 576 -19.95 -42.90 -0.99
N ALA A 577 -18.93 -42.46 -1.72
CA ALA A 577 -17.68 -41.95 -1.16
C ALA A 577 -17.90 -40.69 -0.30
N LEU A 578 -18.80 -39.81 -0.74
CA LEU A 578 -19.15 -38.59 0.00
C LEU A 578 -20.13 -38.83 1.15
N GLY A 579 -20.64 -40.05 1.33
CA GLY A 579 -21.60 -40.39 2.38
C GLY A 579 -22.94 -39.67 2.26
N VAL A 580 -23.34 -39.27 1.05
CA VAL A 580 -24.57 -38.51 0.81
C VAL A 580 -25.72 -39.42 0.39
N GLN A 581 -26.92 -39.17 0.93
CA GLN A 581 -28.14 -39.92 0.56
C GLN A 581 -28.76 -39.44 -0.77
N ALA A 582 -28.13 -38.49 -1.45
CA ALA A 582 -28.60 -37.95 -2.72
C ALA A 582 -28.53 -39.03 -3.82
N LEU A 583 -29.67 -39.34 -4.44
CA LEU A 583 -29.72 -40.23 -5.59
C LEU A 583 -29.21 -39.48 -6.84
N PRO A 584 -28.16 -39.98 -7.52
CA PRO A 584 -27.65 -39.33 -8.73
C PRO A 584 -28.70 -39.33 -9.85
N ALA A 585 -28.86 -38.20 -10.53
CA ALA A 585 -29.81 -38.04 -11.62
C ALA A 585 -29.12 -37.64 -12.95
N PRO A 586 -29.60 -38.15 -14.11
CA PRO A 586 -29.06 -37.75 -15.40
C PRO A 586 -29.43 -36.30 -15.72
N SER A 587 -28.52 -35.57 -16.35
CA SER A 587 -28.71 -34.17 -16.76
C SER A 587 -28.18 -33.95 -18.18
N ALA A 588 -29.03 -33.42 -19.06
CA ALA A 588 -28.62 -33.03 -20.41
C ALA A 588 -27.77 -31.74 -20.43
N ARG A 589 -27.69 -31.01 -19.31
CA ARG A 589 -26.87 -29.79 -19.14
C ARG A 589 -25.49 -30.09 -18.58
N THR A 590 -25.26 -31.31 -18.08
CA THR A 590 -23.96 -31.75 -17.58
C THR A 590 -23.22 -32.42 -18.74
N ALA A 591 -21.98 -31.98 -19.01
CA ALA A 591 -21.19 -32.48 -20.12
C ALA A 591 -21.00 -34.01 -20.05
N ALA A 592 -20.87 -34.66 -21.21
CA ALA A 592 -20.60 -36.09 -21.24
C ALA A 592 -19.29 -36.40 -20.49
N GLY A 593 -19.30 -37.42 -19.62
CA GLY A 593 -18.16 -37.70 -18.74
C GLY A 593 -18.02 -36.76 -17.52
N HIS A 594 -18.96 -35.85 -17.25
CA HIS A 594 -18.92 -35.03 -16.04
C HIS A 594 -19.92 -35.50 -14.98
N VAL A 595 -19.52 -35.37 -13.72
CA VAL A 595 -20.41 -35.46 -12.55
C VAL A 595 -20.39 -34.12 -11.83
N LEU A 596 -21.54 -33.46 -11.77
CA LEU A 596 -21.72 -32.20 -11.07
C LEU A 596 -22.32 -32.45 -9.69
N ILE A 597 -21.63 -32.00 -8.65
CA ILE A 597 -22.01 -32.15 -7.25
C ILE A 597 -22.23 -30.76 -6.66
N ARG A 598 -23.43 -30.49 -6.13
CA ARG A 598 -23.70 -29.27 -5.36
C ARG A 598 -23.90 -29.63 -3.90
N LEU A 599 -22.96 -29.26 -3.04
CA LEU A 599 -23.00 -29.53 -1.61
C LEU A 599 -24.03 -28.63 -0.94
N GLY A 600 -25.10 -29.21 -0.41
CA GLY A 600 -26.15 -28.52 0.34
C GLY A 600 -25.87 -28.47 1.84
N ALA A 601 -26.70 -27.75 2.58
CA ALA A 601 -26.54 -27.59 4.03
C ALA A 601 -26.60 -28.91 4.83
N ASP A 602 -27.12 -29.99 4.23
CA ASP A 602 -27.15 -31.34 4.77
C ASP A 602 -25.80 -32.08 4.68
N TYR A 603 -24.84 -31.55 3.93
CA TYR A 603 -23.54 -32.19 3.75
C TYR A 603 -22.61 -32.02 4.96
N THR A 604 -22.06 -33.14 5.43
CA THR A 604 -21.04 -33.15 6.48
C THR A 604 -19.80 -33.89 5.97
N PRO A 605 -18.62 -33.23 5.89
CA PRO A 605 -17.42 -33.87 5.35
C PRO A 605 -16.92 -34.99 6.28
N PRO A 606 -16.32 -36.06 5.73
CA PRO A 606 -15.71 -37.11 6.53
C PRO A 606 -14.55 -36.57 7.36
N GLY A 607 -14.59 -36.72 8.70
CA GLY A 607 -13.50 -36.35 9.63
C GLY A 607 -13.70 -35.10 10.50
N GLY A 608 -14.83 -34.39 10.41
CA GLY A 608 -15.20 -33.34 11.38
C GLY A 608 -15.81 -33.89 12.69
N PRO A 609 -15.87 -33.10 13.79
CA PRO A 609 -16.49 -33.54 15.04
C PRO A 609 -17.94 -33.95 14.83
N GLN A 610 -18.21 -35.25 14.99
CA GLN A 610 -19.54 -35.84 14.87
C GLN A 610 -20.33 -35.59 16.17
N PRO A 611 -21.60 -35.14 16.09
CA PRO A 611 -22.52 -35.33 17.21
C PRO A 611 -22.66 -36.84 17.46
N LEU A 612 -22.42 -37.27 18.70
CA LEU A 612 -22.57 -38.66 19.11
C LEU A 612 -23.99 -39.14 18.79
N ALA A 613 -24.10 -40.10 17.88
CA ALA A 613 -25.34 -40.82 17.60
C ALA A 613 -25.21 -42.30 18.02
N PRO A 614 -26.31 -42.96 18.40
CA PRO A 614 -26.28 -44.21 19.17
C PRO A 614 -25.86 -45.41 18.32
N THR A 615 -25.28 -46.38 18.99
CA THR A 615 -24.87 -47.70 18.50
C THR A 615 -26.02 -48.47 17.84
N ASP A 616 -25.76 -49.18 16.72
CA ASP A 616 -25.94 -50.64 16.64
C ASP A 616 -25.56 -51.28 15.27
N ALA A 617 -24.80 -52.38 15.40
CA ALA A 617 -24.89 -53.69 14.74
C ALA A 617 -24.59 -53.92 13.23
N THR A 618 -23.47 -54.66 13.02
CA THR A 618 -23.30 -55.93 12.26
C THR A 618 -23.14 -55.98 10.72
N GLY A 619 -22.01 -56.57 10.28
CA GLY A 619 -21.98 -57.63 9.25
C GLY A 619 -21.08 -57.41 8.00
N PRO A 620 -20.40 -58.43 7.43
CA PRO A 620 -19.08 -58.30 6.79
C PRO A 620 -19.05 -58.43 5.23
N GLY A 621 -17.91 -58.08 4.61
CA GLY A 621 -17.58 -58.20 3.15
C GLY A 621 -17.58 -59.64 2.60
N PRO A 622 -17.09 -59.97 1.36
CA PRO A 622 -15.77 -59.58 0.82
C PRO A 622 -15.56 -59.57 -0.75
N ALA A 623 -14.30 -59.35 -1.16
CA ALA A 623 -13.50 -60.01 -2.23
C ALA A 623 -13.39 -59.46 -3.68
N ASP A 624 -12.12 -59.20 -4.06
CA ASP A 624 -11.54 -59.04 -5.42
C ASP A 624 -11.58 -60.35 -6.27
N PRO A 625 -11.36 -60.24 -7.60
CA PRO A 625 -10.18 -60.90 -8.19
C PRO A 625 -9.46 -60.13 -9.33
N ALA A 626 -8.26 -60.63 -9.66
CA ALA A 626 -7.17 -60.05 -10.45
C ALA A 626 -7.14 -60.35 -11.98
N ASP A 627 -6.46 -59.45 -12.73
CA ASP A 627 -5.60 -59.58 -13.98
C ASP A 627 -6.17 -60.27 -15.27
N PRO A 628 -5.61 -60.17 -16.53
CA PRO A 628 -4.31 -59.62 -17.01
C PRO A 628 -4.20 -58.94 -18.43
N ALA A 629 -3.07 -58.24 -18.67
CA ALA A 629 -2.14 -58.17 -19.83
C ALA A 629 -2.49 -57.79 -21.32
N ASN A 630 -1.83 -56.69 -21.81
CA ASN A 630 -1.07 -56.43 -23.09
C ASN A 630 -1.79 -56.39 -24.48
N PRO A 631 -1.27 -55.82 -25.62
CA PRO A 631 0.04 -55.16 -25.92
C PRO A 631 0.11 -53.92 -26.92
N ALA A 632 1.21 -53.15 -26.80
CA ALA A 632 2.14 -52.51 -27.78
C ALA A 632 1.76 -51.77 -29.12
N ASN A 633 2.23 -50.50 -29.20
CA ASN A 633 2.96 -49.73 -30.28
C ASN A 633 2.23 -49.21 -31.56
N PRO A 634 2.71 -48.17 -32.33
CA PRO A 634 4.01 -47.45 -32.30
C PRO A 634 4.04 -45.89 -32.53
N ALA A 635 5.26 -45.31 -32.45
CA ALA A 635 5.76 -43.93 -32.71
C ALA A 635 5.23 -43.24 -34.01
N ASN A 636 5.28 -41.91 -34.27
CA ASN A 636 6.20 -40.75 -34.04
C ASN A 636 5.46 -39.47 -34.59
N PRO A 637 5.97 -38.22 -34.71
CA PRO A 637 7.18 -37.55 -34.21
C PRO A 637 6.95 -36.16 -33.55
N ALA A 638 8.05 -35.56 -33.08
CA ALA A 638 8.18 -34.27 -32.41
C ALA A 638 7.69 -33.02 -33.18
N THR A 639 7.03 -32.08 -32.47
CA THR A 639 7.03 -30.64 -32.78
C THR A 639 6.74 -29.80 -31.52
N ALA A 640 7.67 -28.89 -31.22
CA ALA A 640 7.56 -27.60 -30.53
C ALA A 640 6.85 -27.53 -29.15
N ASP A 641 7.70 -27.25 -28.15
CA ASP A 641 7.40 -26.74 -26.81
C ASP A 641 6.80 -25.31 -26.87
N PRO A 642 5.63 -25.03 -26.24
CA PRO A 642 5.08 -23.68 -26.12
C PRO A 642 5.19 -23.12 -24.69
N SER A 643 6.22 -23.47 -23.91
CA SER A 643 6.40 -22.95 -22.53
C SER A 643 7.23 -21.65 -22.43
N GLY A 644 7.61 -21.03 -23.55
CA GLY A 644 8.33 -19.75 -23.54
C GLY A 644 7.42 -18.53 -23.34
N SER A 645 6.86 -18.33 -22.15
CA SER A 645 6.39 -17.00 -21.75
C SER A 645 7.62 -16.10 -21.55
N PRO A 646 7.71 -14.90 -22.18
CA PRO A 646 8.83 -14.01 -21.96
C PRO A 646 8.90 -13.54 -20.50
N ASP A 647 10.12 -13.39 -19.98
CA ASP A 647 10.37 -12.87 -18.63
C ASP A 647 9.67 -11.51 -18.43
N PRO A 648 8.88 -11.32 -17.35
CA PRO A 648 8.20 -10.04 -17.06
C PRO A 648 9.17 -8.84 -16.99
N ALA A 649 10.43 -9.09 -16.63
CA ALA A 649 11.48 -8.09 -16.51
C ALA A 649 11.89 -7.43 -17.85
N ASP A 650 11.57 -8.06 -19.00
CA ASP A 650 11.91 -7.55 -20.35
C ASP A 650 10.75 -6.79 -21.03
N SER A 651 9.61 -6.60 -20.35
CA SER A 651 8.51 -5.81 -20.90
C SER A 651 8.83 -4.31 -20.82
N PRO A 652 8.85 -3.55 -21.94
CA PRO A 652 9.15 -2.12 -21.91
C PRO A 652 8.10 -1.38 -21.08
N GLY A 653 8.52 -0.57 -20.12
CA GLY A 653 7.63 0.15 -19.21
C GLY A 653 6.67 1.13 -19.90
N ILE A 654 5.63 1.58 -19.20
CA ILE A 654 4.76 2.67 -19.64
C ILE A 654 5.30 3.98 -19.09
N ALA A 655 5.39 5.01 -19.92
CA ALA A 655 5.74 6.36 -19.46
C ALA A 655 4.51 7.24 -19.21
N MET A 656 4.43 7.87 -18.03
CA MET A 656 3.26 8.66 -17.55
C MET A 656 2.81 9.81 -18.46
N ASP A 657 3.64 10.29 -19.40
CA ASP A 657 3.35 11.46 -20.26
C ASP A 657 3.68 11.22 -21.75
N SER A 658 3.89 9.97 -22.16
CA SER A 658 4.19 9.65 -23.57
C SER A 658 2.97 9.73 -24.52
N GLY A 659 1.88 10.37 -24.09
CA GLY A 659 0.56 10.23 -24.68
C GLY A 659 -0.10 8.91 -24.26
N ILE A 660 -1.25 8.60 -24.86
CA ILE A 660 -2.04 7.42 -24.51
C ILE A 660 -1.42 6.19 -25.19
N THR A 661 -0.63 5.43 -24.43
CA THR A 661 0.03 4.21 -24.91
C THR A 661 -0.99 3.08 -25.05
N CYS A 662 -0.98 2.39 -26.19
CA CYS A 662 -1.86 1.24 -26.42
C CYS A 662 -1.40 0.02 -25.64
N VAL A 663 -2.29 -0.59 -24.86
CA VAL A 663 -2.03 -1.77 -24.04
C VAL A 663 -2.90 -2.96 -24.44
N ASN A 664 -2.54 -4.15 -23.96
CA ASN A 664 -3.35 -5.36 -24.10
C ASN A 664 -4.24 -5.60 -22.88
#